data_AF-A6Q4Q0-F1
#
_entry.id   AF-A6Q4Q0-F1
#
_cell.length_a   1.000
_cell.length_b   1.000
_cell.length_c   1.000
_cell.angle_alpha   90.00
_cell.angle_beta   90.00
_cell.angle_gamma   90.00
#
_symmetry.space_group_name_H-M   'P 1'
#
loop_
_entity.id
_entity.type
_entity.pdbx_description
1 polymer ?
#
loop_
_entity_poly.entity_id
_entity_poly.type
_entity_poly.pdbx_seq_one_letter_code
_entity_poly.pdbx_strand_id
1 'polypeptide(L)'
;MKKVILFLMILSSMIANGNVLEDLCYETPSYNPEPEGLPPIAFCTNFGLFKGGMNCKETIPISNRGSDKLIDVKVVLRISGFSGSVFSECGIDGQEGNCTQENSFDFGELGIFNHAIVYNPMPDYDANETHTIYFKSLVNNAIFLGNNLYGSFTKNNQNYSGKIEACPQTTTNLETNRTSNSIDVVDNFIESAYEQGKGLKTKIINQSITVDVIYLGDDNKTPSTNEGVDIPVLLYLVDDNCSNPKKLYDDNGNPLVAVIGQGSKYGTSESFTIKQIAKAKRFGMKYIDYNKLYKKHHFECLKHSSTTQNAVPGLPACLASDNNYKAAFGEEAYQRCNKHCKPCESNHHGEKEHFCNHESCKSNHKDKGEHDYNHKYGCYECTLENSPLICSTDNFAIRPYGFRVFGKNEYKRAGEEFNLTIKTVDKSNFTRNSGTINTVKSIDNYNESIGNLNITSSFFTPSSDEIKQMQRDTGKTDVTSCPASGTFSLIQSPSFMNGEVNASLKFSETGILKVNVSEKPGHEWAIVDADDTNDTLRFIKPATEIYDINDINKTNILLFIPYQFDTNAEYKTTTNQNWVYMSNQVRNANSIYSSPKMAAYINFKITAKNKDGEITKNFTKTCFPDVDEANAPRINGLKLNSTFDLFLDFTLNSNKNVPLSLYTEDNASHPIWTLNKTYDLNRSKNSLQEWISPFQFEHGIGEAKVYFNLDRNKNIPLNPVILKVVDANTSTSWMNNPGATKVFNGTYINKSIYFYYGRVISPDKTVKGNTASTQIYFEVYDSNASDPGNIEGSESLLTPHWFVNTKHNSTALGQIFNLSLKSPVNSSFVNLPPSSALSTITAGTIPIQISYSGTIYPYHALIEINASSWLIYNKFDQNATTVPFEITFMSGTKWKGFGGSFENNTSENRLNQKPLQRIEW
;
A
#
# COMPACT_ATOMS: atom_id res chain seq x y z
N MET A 1 -27.33 88.16 57.20
CA MET A 1 -27.11 86.87 56.50
C MET A 1 -27.85 86.82 55.14
N LYS A 2 -27.79 87.89 54.35
CA LYS A 2 -28.34 88.03 52.97
C LYS A 2 -27.26 88.50 51.96
N LYS A 3 -25.98 88.43 52.34
CA LYS A 3 -24.82 88.85 51.53
C LYS A 3 -23.84 87.71 51.18
N VAL A 4 -24.17 86.47 51.51
CA VAL A 4 -23.31 85.29 51.20
C VAL A 4 -23.89 84.42 50.08
N ILE A 5 -25.18 84.57 49.75
CA ILE A 5 -25.83 83.78 48.68
C ILE A 5 -25.71 84.45 47.30
N LEU A 6 -25.42 85.76 47.23
CA LEU A 6 -25.22 86.46 45.94
C LEU A 6 -23.78 86.39 45.42
N PHE A 7 -22.81 85.98 46.25
CA PHE A 7 -21.40 85.85 45.86
C PHE A 7 -21.02 84.43 45.39
N LEU A 8 -21.83 83.42 45.72
CA LEU A 8 -21.65 82.02 45.28
C LEU A 8 -22.41 81.68 43.99
N MET A 9 -23.34 82.52 43.53
CA MET A 9 -24.01 82.37 42.22
C MET A 9 -23.36 83.17 41.08
N ILE A 10 -22.33 83.97 41.36
CA ILE A 10 -21.57 84.72 40.33
C ILE A 10 -20.18 84.08 40.06
N LEU A 11 -19.79 83.05 40.81
CA LEU A 11 -18.54 82.31 40.59
C LEU A 11 -18.72 80.88 40.04
N SER A 12 -19.96 80.43 39.81
CA SER A 12 -20.23 79.10 39.19
C SER A 12 -20.63 79.17 37.71
N SER A 13 -20.42 80.32 37.04
CA SER A 13 -20.70 80.51 35.62
C SER A 13 -19.46 80.86 34.78
N MET A 14 -18.25 80.58 35.28
CA MET A 14 -16.99 80.84 34.54
C MET A 14 -15.95 79.72 34.61
N ILE A 15 -16.28 78.52 35.07
CA ILE A 15 -15.36 77.37 34.95
C ILE A 15 -16.17 76.14 34.55
N ALA A 16 -16.18 75.86 33.25
CA ALA A 16 -16.41 74.57 32.59
C ALA A 16 -16.98 74.76 31.16
N ASN A 17 -16.26 75.48 30.30
CA ASN A 17 -16.31 75.24 28.85
C ASN A 17 -14.85 75.07 28.44
N GLY A 18 -14.37 73.83 28.37
CA GLY A 18 -13.13 73.57 27.66
C GLY A 18 -13.40 73.90 26.20
N ASN A 19 -12.92 75.05 25.74
CA ASN A 19 -13.11 75.47 24.35
C ASN A 19 -12.48 74.39 23.45
N VAL A 20 -13.29 73.79 22.59
CA VAL A 20 -12.78 72.97 21.49
C VAL A 20 -12.19 73.92 20.47
N LEU A 21 -10.99 73.60 19.96
CA LEU A 21 -10.39 74.39 18.88
C LEU A 21 -11.06 73.99 17.56
N GLU A 22 -12.10 74.69 17.14
CA GLU A 22 -12.81 74.39 15.89
C GLU A 22 -11.91 74.56 14.64
N ASP A 23 -10.88 75.40 14.73
CA ASP A 23 -9.94 75.64 13.62
C ASP A 23 -8.85 74.57 13.49
N LEU A 24 -8.48 73.84 14.55
CA LEU A 24 -7.46 72.80 14.51
C LEU A 24 -8.08 71.42 14.74
N CYS A 25 -7.74 70.46 13.87
CA CYS A 25 -8.14 69.07 14.06
C CYS A 25 -6.99 68.10 13.77
N TYR A 26 -7.10 66.85 14.23
CA TYR A 26 -6.10 65.81 13.95
C TYR A 26 -6.66 64.69 13.07
N GLU A 27 -5.83 64.10 12.21
CA GLU A 27 -6.19 62.94 11.38
C GLU A 27 -5.73 61.61 12.00
N THR A 28 -6.13 60.47 11.42
CA THR A 28 -5.78 59.14 11.94
C THR A 28 -4.26 58.99 12.06
N PRO A 29 -3.71 58.68 13.25
CA PRO A 29 -2.28 58.49 13.42
C PRO A 29 -1.78 57.28 12.60
N SER A 30 -0.57 57.40 12.08
CA SER A 30 0.15 56.29 11.44
C SER A 30 1.23 55.74 12.36
N TYR A 31 1.44 54.42 12.31
CA TYR A 31 2.40 53.69 13.14
C TYR A 31 3.37 52.96 12.21
N ASN A 32 4.60 53.47 12.11
CA ASN A 32 5.59 52.90 11.20
C ASN A 32 6.78 52.34 11.98
N PRO A 33 7.23 51.10 11.68
CA PRO A 33 8.52 50.62 12.14
C PRO A 33 9.62 51.34 11.36
N GLU A 34 10.57 51.95 12.05
CA GLU A 34 11.65 52.70 11.40
C GLU A 34 12.84 51.76 11.10
N PRO A 35 13.42 51.74 9.88
CA PRO A 35 14.32 50.65 9.45
C PRO A 35 15.79 50.76 9.91
N GLU A 36 16.20 51.78 10.68
CA GLU A 36 17.63 52.12 10.75
C GLU A 36 18.29 51.80 12.11
N GLY A 37 19.25 50.87 12.10
CA GLY A 37 20.49 51.00 12.89
C GLY A 37 20.87 49.93 13.92
N LEU A 38 19.94 49.15 14.51
CA LEU A 38 20.24 48.19 15.60
C LEU A 38 19.28 46.96 15.56
N PRO A 39 19.58 45.80 16.19
CA PRO A 39 19.12 44.45 15.76
C PRO A 39 17.59 44.23 15.85
N PRO A 40 17.05 43.19 15.16
CA PRO A 40 15.79 43.23 14.40
C PRO A 40 14.55 42.95 15.25
N ILE A 41 14.24 43.82 16.22
CA ILE A 41 12.99 43.71 16.99
C ILE A 41 12.28 45.07 17.03
N ALA A 42 12.04 45.65 15.85
CA ALA A 42 11.00 46.67 15.69
C ALA A 42 9.69 45.96 15.39
N PHE A 43 8.69 46.10 16.26
CA PHE A 43 7.39 45.48 16.09
C PHE A 43 6.31 46.49 16.47
N CYS A 44 5.61 47.00 15.46
CA CYS A 44 4.45 47.85 15.63
C CYS A 44 3.20 47.02 15.45
N THR A 45 2.40 46.91 16.51
CA THR A 45 1.16 46.16 16.49
C THR A 45 -0.05 47.03 16.69
N ASN A 46 -1.11 46.62 16.00
CA ASN A 46 -2.44 47.15 16.16
C ASN A 46 -3.32 46.03 16.76
N PHE A 47 -3.36 45.93 18.09
CA PHE A 47 -4.24 45.01 18.83
C PHE A 47 -5.56 45.71 19.21
N GLY A 48 -6.23 46.34 18.24
CA GLY A 48 -7.50 47.03 18.46
C GLY A 48 -7.35 48.26 19.35
N LEU A 49 -7.73 48.15 20.63
CA LEU A 49 -7.62 49.23 21.63
C LEU A 49 -6.17 49.59 21.98
N PHE A 50 -5.20 48.74 21.61
CA PHE A 50 -3.78 48.98 21.83
C PHE A 50 -3.05 49.10 20.50
N LYS A 51 -2.70 50.33 20.11
CA LYS A 51 -1.80 50.61 18.98
C LYS A 51 -0.48 51.10 19.56
N GLY A 52 0.60 50.36 19.30
CA GLY A 52 1.90 50.61 19.91
C GLY A 52 2.89 49.47 19.66
N GLY A 53 4.09 49.60 20.23
CA GLY A 53 5.16 48.65 19.99
C GLY A 53 6.53 49.14 20.44
N MET A 54 7.55 48.31 20.23
CA MET A 54 8.95 48.66 20.46
C MET A 54 9.52 49.35 19.21
N ASN A 55 10.18 50.49 19.39
CA ASN A 55 10.74 51.33 18.31
C ASN A 55 9.70 51.76 17.25
N CYS A 56 8.48 52.07 17.68
CA CYS A 56 7.45 52.58 16.77
C CYS A 56 7.43 54.10 16.76
N LYS A 57 7.43 54.66 15.56
CA LYS A 57 7.20 56.08 15.31
C LYS A 57 5.70 56.29 15.09
N GLU A 58 5.10 57.05 16.00
CA GLU A 58 3.69 57.46 15.89
C GLU A 58 3.66 58.88 15.32
N THR A 59 3.03 59.03 14.15
CA THR A 59 2.90 60.31 13.45
C THR A 59 1.43 60.72 13.41
N ILE A 60 1.12 61.91 13.92
CA ILE A 60 -0.22 62.49 14.02
C ILE A 60 -0.29 63.73 13.10
N PRO A 61 -1.07 63.69 12.01
CA PRO A 61 -1.32 64.88 11.19
C PRO A 61 -2.28 65.83 11.92
N ILE A 62 -1.95 67.11 11.94
CA ILE A 62 -2.71 68.22 12.50
C ILE A 62 -3.02 69.18 11.35
N SER A 63 -4.30 69.54 11.18
CA SER A 63 -4.76 70.38 10.07
C SER A 63 -5.49 71.63 10.57
N ASN A 64 -5.28 72.76 9.89
CA ASN A 64 -6.12 73.96 10.04
C ASN A 64 -7.33 73.87 9.12
N ARG A 65 -8.54 73.71 9.68
CA ARG A 65 -9.80 73.71 8.94
C ARG A 65 -10.47 75.08 8.88
N GLY A 66 -9.93 76.06 9.61
CA GLY A 66 -10.36 77.44 9.54
C GLY A 66 -10.05 78.09 8.19
N SER A 67 -10.79 79.14 7.86
CA SER A 67 -10.49 79.98 6.69
C SER A 67 -9.33 80.94 6.91
N ASP A 68 -8.94 81.17 8.16
CA ASP A 68 -7.92 82.18 8.50
C ASP A 68 -6.60 81.51 8.87
N LYS A 69 -5.52 82.28 8.69
CA LYS A 69 -4.16 81.87 9.08
C LYS A 69 -4.04 81.80 10.60
N LEU A 70 -3.45 80.73 11.11
CA LEU A 70 -3.12 80.56 12.52
C LEU A 70 -1.62 80.77 12.70
N ILE A 71 -1.24 81.62 13.66
CA ILE A 71 0.16 81.91 13.99
C ILE A 71 0.42 81.57 15.47
N ASP A 72 1.68 81.50 15.88
CA ASP A 72 2.09 81.09 17.25
C ASP A 72 1.47 79.74 17.68
N VAL A 73 1.34 78.81 16.73
CA VAL A 73 0.70 77.52 16.98
C VAL A 73 1.56 76.68 17.93
N LYS A 74 0.93 76.08 18.92
CA LYS A 74 1.53 75.10 19.83
C LYS A 74 0.63 73.90 19.95
N VAL A 75 1.21 72.72 19.93
CA VAL A 75 0.48 71.46 20.13
C VAL A 75 1.06 70.74 21.33
N VAL A 76 0.19 70.21 22.20
CA VAL A 76 0.57 69.54 23.44
C VAL A 76 -0.08 68.17 23.47
N LEU A 77 0.75 67.13 23.48
CA LEU A 77 0.31 65.75 23.63
C LEU A 77 0.48 65.33 25.09
N ARG A 78 -0.65 65.14 25.78
CA ARG A 78 -0.68 64.65 27.15
C ARG A 78 -0.39 63.16 27.19
N ILE A 79 0.60 62.76 28.00
CA ILE A 79 0.95 61.35 28.18
C ILE A 79 0.48 60.92 29.57
N SER A 80 -0.65 60.22 29.63
CA SER A 80 -1.21 59.67 30.86
C SER A 80 -1.16 58.14 30.81
N GLY A 81 -0.21 57.50 31.49
CA GLY A 81 -0.12 56.04 31.50
C GLY A 81 0.97 55.48 32.42
N PHE A 82 0.67 54.33 33.03
CA PHE A 82 1.48 53.60 34.00
C PHE A 82 2.59 52.79 33.29
N SER A 83 3.66 53.42 32.83
CA SER A 83 4.95 52.75 32.54
C SER A 83 5.97 53.79 32.07
N GLY A 84 7.18 53.76 32.62
CA GLY A 84 8.29 54.63 32.21
C GLY A 84 8.73 54.38 30.77
N SER A 85 8.05 55.04 29.83
CA SER A 85 8.47 55.14 28.43
C SER A 85 9.78 55.93 28.38
N VAL A 86 10.88 55.25 28.04
CA VAL A 86 12.14 55.91 27.72
C VAL A 86 11.95 56.58 26.36
N PHE A 87 11.70 57.87 26.42
CA PHE A 87 11.51 58.73 25.26
C PHE A 87 12.80 58.83 24.47
N SER A 88 12.75 58.56 23.17
CA SER A 88 13.94 58.61 22.33
C SER A 88 13.97 59.85 21.44
N GLU A 89 12.82 60.30 20.93
CA GLU A 89 12.79 61.35 19.90
C GLU A 89 11.37 61.92 19.68
N CYS A 90 11.26 63.19 19.26
CA CYS A 90 10.06 63.74 18.63
C CYS A 90 10.45 64.79 17.59
N GLY A 91 9.47 65.16 16.76
CA GLY A 91 9.68 66.18 15.75
C GLY A 91 8.40 66.64 15.06
N ILE A 92 8.58 67.59 14.16
CA ILE A 92 7.52 68.20 13.33
C ILE A 92 7.90 68.00 11.86
N ASP A 93 6.96 67.57 11.02
CA ASP A 93 7.15 67.34 9.58
C ASP A 93 8.33 66.43 9.22
N GLY A 94 8.54 65.42 10.05
CA GLY A 94 9.63 64.46 9.90
C GLY A 94 11.02 65.00 10.25
N GLN A 95 11.14 66.26 10.68
CA GLN A 95 12.38 66.83 11.19
C GLN A 95 12.46 66.66 12.72
N GLU A 96 13.55 66.07 13.19
CA GLU A 96 13.85 65.91 14.61
C GLU A 96 14.06 67.29 15.29
N GLY A 97 13.45 67.47 16.46
CA GLY A 97 13.53 68.72 17.24
C GLY A 97 12.22 69.51 17.27
N ASN A 98 12.23 70.70 17.90
CA ASN A 98 11.06 71.58 18.14
C ASN A 98 9.96 70.99 19.04
N CYS A 99 10.36 70.08 19.93
CA CYS A 99 9.49 69.51 20.95
C CYS A 99 10.27 69.28 22.25
N THR A 100 9.59 69.44 23.39
CA THR A 100 10.16 69.22 24.72
C THR A 100 9.25 68.34 25.54
N GLN A 101 9.84 67.38 26.26
CA GLN A 101 9.11 66.63 27.28
C GLN A 101 9.14 67.42 28.58
N GLU A 102 7.97 67.76 29.12
CA GLU A 102 7.85 68.54 30.34
C GLU A 102 7.16 67.73 31.44
N ASN A 103 7.75 67.77 32.63
CA ASN A 103 7.18 67.20 33.85
C ASN A 103 6.47 68.34 34.59
N SER A 104 5.19 68.19 34.90
CA SER A 104 4.36 69.26 35.51
C SER A 104 4.19 70.50 34.62
N PHE A 105 3.67 70.30 33.40
CA PHE A 105 3.38 71.37 32.46
C PHE A 105 2.03 72.02 32.78
N ASP A 106 2.01 73.34 33.03
CA ASP A 106 0.79 74.10 33.24
C ASP A 106 0.29 74.68 31.91
N PHE A 107 -0.88 74.23 31.44
CA PHE A 107 -1.51 74.74 30.22
C PHE A 107 -2.59 75.78 30.52
N GLY A 108 -2.36 76.62 31.54
CA GLY A 108 -3.20 77.76 31.89
C GLY A 108 -4.56 77.31 32.44
N GLU A 109 -5.65 77.90 31.92
CA GLU A 109 -7.02 77.60 32.37
C GLU A 109 -7.45 76.13 32.16
N LEU A 110 -6.66 75.35 31.40
CA LEU A 110 -6.90 73.93 31.13
C LEU A 110 -6.22 72.98 32.15
N GLY A 111 -5.42 73.51 33.08
CA GLY A 111 -4.85 72.78 34.22
C GLY A 111 -3.42 72.23 34.02
N ILE A 112 -2.90 71.60 35.08
CA ILE A 112 -1.53 71.04 35.14
C ILE A 112 -1.51 69.59 34.63
N PHE A 113 -0.62 69.29 33.68
CA PHE A 113 -0.34 67.94 33.18
C PHE A 113 0.91 67.36 33.85
N ASN A 114 0.82 66.14 34.41
CA ASN A 114 1.97 65.49 35.05
C ASN A 114 3.13 65.23 34.07
N HIS A 115 2.83 64.80 32.83
CA HIS A 115 3.79 64.61 31.74
C HIS A 115 3.14 65.00 30.41
N ALA A 116 3.85 65.78 29.59
CA ALA A 116 3.41 66.15 28.25
C ALA A 116 4.60 66.27 27.29
N ILE A 117 4.34 66.09 25.99
CA ILE A 117 5.25 66.53 24.93
C ILE A 117 4.66 67.83 24.37
N VAL A 118 5.45 68.89 24.41
CA VAL A 118 5.09 70.21 23.92
C VAL A 118 5.80 70.44 22.60
N TYR A 119 5.05 70.62 21.52
CA TYR A 119 5.55 70.96 20.19
C TYR A 119 5.45 72.48 20.03
N ASN A 120 6.59 73.18 20.09
CA ASN A 120 6.66 74.63 20.12
C ASN A 120 8.05 75.14 19.66
N PRO A 121 8.13 76.02 18.64
CA PRO A 121 7.01 76.51 17.82
C PRO A 121 6.56 75.44 16.81
N MET A 122 5.24 75.32 16.61
CA MET A 122 4.72 74.72 15.38
C MET A 122 4.81 75.74 14.24
N PRO A 123 4.88 75.30 12.97
CA PRO A 123 4.72 76.19 11.83
C PRO A 123 3.41 77.00 11.90
N ASP A 124 3.39 78.17 11.28
CA ASP A 124 2.14 78.87 11.01
C ASP A 124 1.29 78.03 10.05
N TYR A 125 -0.03 78.01 10.25
CA TYR A 125 -0.95 77.27 9.39
C TYR A 125 -1.72 78.23 8.50
N ASP A 126 -1.53 78.16 7.19
CA ASP A 126 -2.49 78.71 6.24
C ASP A 126 -3.79 77.87 6.21
N ALA A 127 -4.83 78.36 5.55
CA ALA A 127 -6.14 77.67 5.50
C ALA A 127 -6.03 76.32 4.78
N ASN A 128 -6.56 75.24 5.38
CA ASN A 128 -6.46 73.85 4.92
C ASN A 128 -5.03 73.26 4.88
N GLU A 129 -4.07 73.91 5.52
CA GLU A 129 -2.71 73.37 5.66
C GLU A 129 -2.67 72.27 6.72
N THR A 130 -1.79 71.28 6.51
CA THR A 130 -1.58 70.16 7.42
C THR A 130 -0.09 69.99 7.69
N HIS A 131 0.25 69.97 8.98
CA HIS A 131 1.58 69.61 9.47
C HIS A 131 1.48 68.35 10.31
N THR A 132 2.57 67.62 10.45
CA THR A 132 2.61 66.37 11.22
C THR A 132 3.47 66.55 12.45
N ILE A 133 2.99 66.05 13.59
CA ILE A 133 3.84 65.84 14.76
C ILE A 133 4.16 64.36 14.86
N TYR A 134 5.34 64.01 15.35
CA TYR A 134 5.64 62.63 15.68
C TYR A 134 6.33 62.51 17.03
N PHE A 135 6.24 61.32 17.62
CA PHE A 135 7.10 60.93 18.71
C PHE A 135 7.48 59.45 18.62
N LYS A 136 8.63 59.15 19.20
CA LYS A 136 9.26 57.83 19.20
C LYS A 136 9.59 57.45 20.63
N SER A 137 9.19 56.25 21.01
CA SER A 137 9.48 55.66 22.30
C SER A 137 10.11 54.28 22.12
N LEU A 138 11.10 53.97 22.96
CA LEU A 138 11.77 52.67 22.97
C LEU A 138 10.77 51.53 23.26
N VAL A 139 9.80 51.81 24.14
CA VAL A 139 8.68 50.93 24.48
C VAL A 139 7.43 51.83 24.61
N ASN A 140 6.56 51.80 23.61
CA ASN A 140 5.33 52.60 23.64
C ASN A 140 4.10 51.74 24.00
N ASN A 141 3.56 51.95 25.20
CA ASN A 141 2.21 51.53 25.59
C ASN A 141 1.23 52.72 25.62
N ALA A 142 1.66 53.91 25.17
CA ALA A 142 0.81 55.09 25.21
C ALA A 142 -0.33 54.93 24.21
N ILE A 143 -1.54 54.92 24.75
CA ILE A 143 -2.75 54.88 23.96
C ILE A 143 -3.02 56.32 23.50
N PHE A 144 -2.79 56.63 22.22
CA PHE A 144 -3.43 57.80 21.63
C PHE A 144 -4.94 57.53 21.60
N LEU A 145 -5.64 58.07 22.59
CA LEU A 145 -7.08 57.89 22.77
C LEU A 145 -7.86 59.00 22.04
N GLY A 146 -7.20 59.87 21.27
CA GLY A 146 -7.79 61.07 20.68
C GLY A 146 -8.20 62.15 21.68
N ASN A 147 -8.21 61.83 22.98
CA ASN A 147 -8.68 62.71 24.06
C ASN A 147 -7.55 63.45 24.79
N ASN A 148 -6.32 63.29 24.32
CA ASN A 148 -5.10 63.69 24.99
C ASN A 148 -4.28 64.71 24.17
N LEU A 149 -4.88 65.33 23.16
CA LEU A 149 -4.24 66.34 22.32
C LEU A 149 -4.85 67.72 22.54
N TYR A 150 -4.00 68.70 22.79
CA TYR A 150 -4.37 70.09 23.06
C TYR A 150 -3.56 71.03 22.15
N GLY A 151 -4.07 72.22 21.92
CA GLY A 151 -3.38 73.23 21.14
C GLY A 151 -3.61 74.63 21.67
N SER A 152 -2.79 75.56 21.18
CA SER A 152 -3.06 77.00 21.28
C SER A 152 -2.57 77.69 20.02
N PHE A 153 -3.22 78.78 19.62
CA PHE A 153 -2.80 79.60 18.49
C PHE A 153 -3.32 81.03 18.63
N THR A 154 -2.73 81.95 17.88
CA THR A 154 -3.21 83.31 17.70
C THR A 154 -3.92 83.42 16.35
N LYS A 155 -5.17 83.90 16.35
CA LYS A 155 -5.96 84.17 15.14
C LYS A 155 -6.61 85.54 15.33
N ASN A 156 -6.51 86.43 14.34
CA ASN A 156 -7.07 87.79 14.42
C ASN A 156 -6.67 88.57 15.69
N ASN A 157 -5.42 88.48 16.13
CA ASN A 157 -4.87 89.06 17.38
C ASN A 157 -5.55 88.58 18.68
N GLN A 158 -6.28 87.46 18.65
CA GLN A 158 -6.84 86.79 19.84
C GLN A 158 -6.17 85.43 20.02
N ASN A 159 -5.88 85.09 21.28
CA ASN A 159 -5.28 83.81 21.64
C ASN A 159 -6.38 82.79 21.94
N TYR A 160 -6.30 81.64 21.30
CA TYR A 160 -7.17 80.50 21.51
C TYR A 160 -6.35 79.37 22.11
N SER A 161 -6.94 78.64 23.06
CA SER A 161 -6.36 77.42 23.60
C SER A 161 -7.48 76.44 23.92
N GLY A 162 -7.21 75.16 23.72
CA GLY A 162 -8.28 74.16 23.79
C GLY A 162 -7.83 72.75 23.42
N LYS A 163 -8.79 71.83 23.43
CA LYS A 163 -8.60 70.46 22.95
C LYS A 163 -8.65 70.44 21.42
N ILE A 164 -7.76 69.68 20.78
CA ILE A 164 -7.79 69.40 19.34
C ILE A 164 -8.61 68.12 19.14
N GLU A 165 -9.68 68.19 18.37
CA GLU A 165 -10.53 67.02 18.07
C GLU A 165 -10.16 66.36 16.75
N ALA A 166 -10.66 65.14 16.52
CA ALA A 166 -10.45 64.47 15.25
C ALA A 166 -11.07 65.30 14.12
N CYS A 167 -10.38 65.42 12.99
CA CYS A 167 -10.95 66.05 11.82
C CYS A 167 -12.27 65.35 11.48
N PRO A 168 -13.35 66.12 11.20
CA PRO A 168 -14.57 65.54 10.66
C PRO A 168 -14.15 64.74 9.44
N GLN A 169 -14.16 63.41 9.55
CA GLN A 169 -13.88 62.59 8.40
C GLN A 169 -14.98 62.95 7.41
N THR A 170 -14.61 63.49 6.25
CA THR A 170 -15.44 63.32 5.07
C THR A 170 -15.47 61.83 4.81
N THR A 171 -16.34 61.14 5.54
CA THR A 171 -16.65 59.75 5.31
C THR A 171 -17.23 59.71 3.91
N THR A 172 -16.40 59.39 2.92
CA THR A 172 -16.83 58.71 1.71
C THR A 172 -17.31 57.32 2.13
N ASN A 173 -18.46 57.31 2.80
CA ASN A 173 -19.12 56.11 3.28
C ASN A 173 -19.65 55.32 2.09
N LEU A 174 -18.80 54.48 1.51
CA LEU A 174 -19.23 53.19 0.97
C LEU A 174 -19.62 52.20 2.08
N GLU A 175 -19.50 52.58 3.37
CA GLU A 175 -19.79 51.70 4.51
C GLU A 175 -21.27 51.43 4.80
N THR A 176 -22.23 52.12 4.18
CA THR A 176 -23.66 51.87 4.47
C THR A 176 -24.41 51.13 3.36
N ASN A 177 -23.71 50.51 2.40
CA ASN A 177 -24.32 49.61 1.40
C ASN A 177 -23.81 48.16 1.46
N ARG A 178 -22.89 47.85 2.38
CA ARG A 178 -22.18 46.58 2.44
C ARG A 178 -22.99 45.54 3.24
N THR A 179 -23.87 44.87 2.52
CA THR A 179 -24.15 43.42 2.59
C THR A 179 -23.96 42.76 3.96
N SER A 180 -25.03 42.71 4.76
CA SER A 180 -25.28 41.52 5.58
C SER A 180 -25.30 40.28 4.68
N ASN A 181 -25.00 39.09 5.20
CA ASN A 181 -24.96 37.79 4.50
C ASN A 181 -26.28 37.42 3.78
N SER A 182 -26.71 38.19 2.76
CA SER A 182 -27.94 37.95 1.99
C SER A 182 -27.74 37.00 0.82
N ILE A 183 -26.54 36.43 0.66
CA ILE A 183 -26.28 35.35 -0.29
C ILE A 183 -25.44 34.28 0.37
N ASP A 184 -25.73 33.02 0.05
CA ASP A 184 -24.96 31.83 0.43
C ASP A 184 -24.70 30.95 -0.79
N VAL A 185 -23.77 29.99 -0.69
CA VAL A 185 -23.43 29.05 -1.77
C VAL A 185 -23.63 27.62 -1.31
N VAL A 186 -24.28 26.81 -2.15
CA VAL A 186 -24.51 25.38 -1.92
C VAL A 186 -24.29 24.58 -3.21
N ASP A 187 -24.26 23.25 -3.12
CA ASP A 187 -24.07 22.36 -4.27
C ASP A 187 -25.28 22.30 -5.20
N ASN A 188 -26.45 22.11 -4.62
CA ASN A 188 -27.74 22.00 -5.31
C ASN A 188 -28.82 22.43 -4.32
N PHE A 189 -29.44 23.57 -4.59
CA PHE A 189 -30.42 24.16 -3.70
C PHE A 189 -31.75 23.40 -3.77
N ILE A 190 -32.17 22.86 -2.62
CA ILE A 190 -33.49 22.26 -2.43
C ILE A 190 -34.11 22.95 -1.22
N GLU A 191 -35.13 23.78 -1.42
CA GLU A 191 -35.71 24.63 -0.38
C GLU A 191 -36.13 23.84 0.87
N SER A 192 -36.73 22.66 0.72
CA SER A 192 -37.14 21.83 1.87
C SER A 192 -36.00 21.18 2.64
N ALA A 193 -34.78 21.22 2.11
CA ALA A 193 -33.59 20.59 2.67
C ALA A 193 -32.45 21.59 2.95
N TYR A 194 -32.68 22.89 2.72
CA TYR A 194 -31.69 23.90 3.02
C TYR A 194 -31.59 24.11 4.53
N GLU A 195 -30.50 23.58 5.11
CA GLU A 195 -30.11 23.83 6.49
C GLU A 195 -28.95 24.81 6.49
N GLN A 196 -29.09 25.92 7.22
CA GLN A 196 -28.05 26.94 7.31
C GLN A 196 -26.74 26.31 7.83
N GLY A 197 -25.67 26.40 7.02
CA GLY A 197 -24.33 25.95 7.38
C GLY A 197 -23.96 24.53 6.94
N LYS A 198 -24.78 23.83 6.13
CA LYS A 198 -24.46 22.50 5.56
C LYS A 198 -24.98 22.34 4.13
N GLY A 199 -24.24 22.82 3.16
CA GLY A 199 -24.66 22.83 1.76
C GLY A 199 -23.56 22.54 0.75
N LEU A 200 -22.30 22.47 1.16
CA LEU A 200 -21.16 22.30 0.28
C LEU A 200 -20.45 20.98 0.56
N LYS A 201 -20.60 20.03 -0.35
CA LYS A 201 -20.01 18.70 -0.18
C LYS A 201 -18.59 18.65 -0.74
N THR A 202 -17.84 17.64 -0.32
CA THR A 202 -16.50 17.35 -0.83
C THR A 202 -16.45 17.35 -2.36
N LYS A 203 -15.48 18.07 -2.92
CA LYS A 203 -15.20 18.14 -4.36
C LYS A 203 -14.03 17.26 -4.76
N ILE A 204 -14.01 16.90 -6.03
CA ILE A 204 -12.92 16.14 -6.64
C ILE A 204 -12.15 17.08 -7.58
N ILE A 205 -10.83 17.09 -7.47
CA ILE A 205 -9.96 17.84 -8.38
C ILE A 205 -10.16 17.42 -9.84
N ASN A 206 -10.05 18.39 -10.75
CA ASN A 206 -10.18 18.19 -12.20
C ASN A 206 -11.54 17.61 -12.65
N GLN A 207 -12.57 17.74 -11.82
CA GLN A 207 -13.93 17.40 -12.17
C GLN A 207 -14.76 18.68 -12.33
N SER A 208 -15.50 18.75 -13.45
CA SER A 208 -16.43 19.84 -13.71
C SER A 208 -17.60 19.76 -12.72
N ILE A 209 -17.92 20.89 -12.10
CA ILE A 209 -18.96 21.06 -11.08
C ILE A 209 -19.75 22.35 -11.34
N THR A 210 -20.94 22.42 -10.76
CA THR A 210 -21.76 23.63 -10.65
C THR A 210 -22.07 23.88 -9.17
N VAL A 211 -22.40 25.12 -8.83
CA VAL A 211 -22.90 25.50 -7.50
C VAL A 211 -24.09 26.42 -7.65
N ASP A 212 -24.98 26.40 -6.66
CA ASP A 212 -26.10 27.31 -6.55
C ASP A 212 -25.79 28.42 -5.56
N VAL A 213 -26.05 29.66 -5.94
CA VAL A 213 -26.04 30.82 -5.05
C VAL A 213 -27.47 31.14 -4.64
N ILE A 214 -27.72 31.23 -3.33
CA ILE A 214 -29.07 31.39 -2.76
C ILE A 214 -29.22 32.82 -2.26
N TYR A 215 -30.34 33.48 -2.55
CA TYR A 215 -30.69 34.75 -1.95
C TYR A 215 -31.38 34.53 -0.60
N LEU A 216 -30.84 35.13 0.46
CA LEU A 216 -31.37 35.06 1.82
C LEU A 216 -32.12 36.36 2.16
N GLY A 217 -33.21 36.21 2.91
CA GLY A 217 -34.01 37.32 3.40
C GLY A 217 -33.26 38.20 4.40
N ASP A 218 -33.98 39.18 4.97
CA ASP A 218 -33.40 40.14 5.92
C ASP A 218 -32.87 39.47 7.22
N ASP A 219 -33.31 38.24 7.52
CA ASP A 219 -32.79 37.44 8.62
C ASP A 219 -31.40 36.82 8.34
N ASN A 220 -30.93 36.85 7.08
CA ASN A 220 -29.71 36.20 6.58
C ASN A 220 -29.68 34.69 6.86
N LYS A 221 -30.86 34.05 6.88
CA LYS A 221 -31.00 32.60 7.13
C LYS A 221 -31.99 31.96 6.20
N THR A 222 -33.11 32.61 5.92
CA THR A 222 -34.21 31.99 5.18
C THR A 222 -34.10 32.34 3.70
N PRO A 223 -34.15 31.36 2.79
CA PRO A 223 -34.20 31.63 1.36
C PRO A 223 -35.39 32.54 1.00
N SER A 224 -35.11 33.62 0.28
CA SER A 224 -36.08 34.63 -0.12
C SER A 224 -36.04 34.83 -1.63
N THR A 225 -37.17 35.28 -2.18
CA THR A 225 -37.24 35.63 -3.60
C THR A 225 -36.51 36.95 -3.86
N ASN A 226 -35.70 37.02 -4.92
CA ASN A 226 -35.16 38.28 -5.41
C ASN A 226 -36.29 39.08 -6.09
N GLU A 227 -36.76 40.16 -5.47
CA GLU A 227 -37.85 40.99 -6.03
C GLU A 227 -37.37 42.01 -7.08
N GLY A 228 -36.07 42.31 -7.08
CA GLY A 228 -35.44 43.27 -7.98
C GLY A 228 -34.91 42.64 -9.26
N VAL A 229 -34.05 43.40 -9.94
CA VAL A 229 -33.32 42.94 -11.13
C VAL A 229 -32.34 41.81 -10.82
N ASP A 230 -31.91 41.10 -11.86
CA ASP A 230 -30.98 39.98 -11.74
C ASP A 230 -29.71 40.37 -10.95
N ILE A 231 -29.28 39.50 -10.03
CA ILE A 231 -28.09 39.70 -9.20
C ILE A 231 -27.00 38.75 -9.68
N PRO A 232 -25.96 39.22 -10.39
CA PRO A 232 -24.77 38.44 -10.68
C PRO A 232 -23.91 38.31 -9.43
N VAL A 233 -23.43 37.10 -9.14
CA VAL A 233 -22.56 36.80 -8.01
C VAL A 233 -21.23 36.29 -8.55
N LEU A 234 -20.15 37.05 -8.32
CA LEU A 234 -18.79 36.65 -8.66
C LEU A 234 -18.26 35.68 -7.61
N LEU A 235 -17.81 34.52 -8.05
CA LEU A 235 -17.34 33.44 -7.18
C LEU A 235 -15.81 33.37 -7.13
N TYR A 236 -15.31 33.17 -5.92
CA TYR A 236 -13.90 33.02 -5.59
C TYR A 236 -13.72 31.73 -4.79
N LEU A 237 -12.56 31.12 -4.89
CA LEU A 237 -12.14 30.06 -3.99
C LEU A 237 -11.24 30.67 -2.92
N VAL A 238 -11.58 30.47 -1.66
CA VAL A 238 -10.89 31.09 -0.52
C VAL A 238 -10.49 30.03 0.50
N ASP A 239 -9.56 30.36 1.40
CA ASP A 239 -9.30 29.49 2.54
C ASP A 239 -10.48 29.45 3.54
N ASP A 240 -10.38 28.56 4.52
CA ASP A 240 -11.42 28.34 5.53
C ASP A 240 -11.69 29.58 6.40
N ASN A 241 -10.70 30.47 6.52
CA ASN A 241 -10.81 31.73 7.26
C ASN A 241 -11.32 32.88 6.36
N CYS A 242 -11.92 32.57 5.21
CA CYS A 242 -12.43 33.56 4.26
C CYS A 242 -11.34 34.53 3.75
N SER A 243 -10.11 34.07 3.64
CA SER A 243 -8.95 34.86 3.23
C SER A 243 -8.37 34.35 1.91
N ASN A 244 -7.43 35.13 1.34
CA ASN A 244 -6.69 34.78 0.12
C ASN A 244 -7.58 34.40 -1.07
N PRO A 245 -8.49 35.31 -1.52
CA PRO A 245 -9.42 35.01 -2.60
C PRO A 245 -8.69 34.73 -3.91
N LYS A 246 -9.02 33.59 -4.52
CA LYS A 246 -8.60 33.23 -5.87
C LYS A 246 -9.81 33.25 -6.79
N LYS A 247 -9.76 34.07 -7.84
CA LYS A 247 -10.83 34.11 -8.86
C LYS A 247 -11.07 32.70 -9.43
N LEU A 248 -12.34 32.32 -9.54
CA LEU A 248 -12.75 31.13 -10.25
C LEU A 248 -13.14 31.51 -11.67
N TYR A 249 -12.95 30.58 -12.60
CA TYR A 249 -13.28 30.74 -14.01
C TYR A 249 -14.12 29.55 -14.45
N ASP A 250 -15.10 29.80 -15.32
CA ASP A 250 -15.87 28.76 -15.99
C ASP A 250 -14.97 27.94 -16.94
N ASP A 251 -15.52 26.84 -17.47
CA ASP A 251 -14.79 25.97 -18.40
C ASP A 251 -14.44 26.67 -19.74
N ASN A 252 -14.99 27.88 -20.02
CA ASN A 252 -14.65 28.73 -21.17
C ASN A 252 -13.58 29.81 -20.86
N GLY A 253 -13.13 29.91 -19.61
CA GLY A 253 -12.13 30.90 -19.17
C GLY A 253 -12.68 32.27 -18.77
N ASN A 254 -14.01 32.44 -18.67
CA ASN A 254 -14.60 33.67 -18.12
C ASN A 254 -14.69 33.59 -16.60
N PRO A 255 -14.67 34.71 -15.86
CA PRO A 255 -14.92 34.69 -14.43
C PRO A 255 -16.22 33.98 -14.08
N LEU A 256 -16.17 33.13 -13.07
CA LEU A 256 -17.29 32.30 -12.67
C LEU A 256 -18.37 33.18 -12.02
N VAL A 257 -19.52 33.24 -12.68
CA VAL A 257 -20.69 34.01 -12.23
C VAL A 257 -21.89 33.07 -12.11
N ALA A 258 -22.65 33.24 -11.04
CA ALA A 258 -23.99 32.69 -10.90
C ALA A 258 -24.99 33.85 -10.84
N VAL A 259 -26.11 33.76 -11.56
CA VAL A 259 -27.08 34.86 -11.67
C VAL A 259 -28.38 34.49 -10.99
N ILE A 260 -28.75 35.21 -9.93
CA ILE A 260 -30.05 35.08 -9.28
C ILE A 260 -31.05 35.94 -10.04
N GLY A 261 -31.89 35.28 -10.85
CA GLY A 261 -32.87 35.97 -11.68
C GLY A 261 -33.95 36.69 -10.85
N GLN A 262 -34.56 37.72 -11.42
CA GLN A 262 -35.78 38.33 -10.86
C GLN A 262 -36.85 37.26 -10.62
N GLY A 263 -37.47 37.27 -9.43
CA GLY A 263 -38.47 36.29 -9.03
C GLY A 263 -37.91 34.93 -8.62
N SER A 264 -36.58 34.74 -8.60
CA SER A 264 -35.91 33.50 -8.22
C SER A 264 -35.33 33.57 -6.81
N LYS A 265 -35.23 32.42 -6.13
CA LYS A 265 -34.57 32.30 -4.82
C LYS A 265 -33.09 31.95 -4.92
N TYR A 266 -32.66 31.43 -6.07
CA TYR A 266 -31.29 31.01 -6.31
C TYR A 266 -30.93 31.18 -7.79
N GLY A 267 -29.63 31.08 -8.07
CA GLY A 267 -29.07 31.01 -9.41
C GLY A 267 -27.98 29.97 -9.47
N THR A 268 -27.87 29.24 -10.58
CA THR A 268 -26.83 28.22 -10.78
C THR A 268 -25.65 28.83 -11.51
N SER A 269 -24.43 28.48 -11.10
CA SER A 269 -23.20 28.84 -11.81
C SER A 269 -23.08 28.08 -13.12
N GLU A 270 -22.30 28.63 -14.05
CA GLU A 270 -21.75 27.83 -15.14
C GLU A 270 -20.87 26.69 -14.59
N SER A 271 -20.63 25.69 -15.44
CA SER A 271 -19.73 24.58 -15.10
C SER A 271 -18.28 25.05 -15.03
N PHE A 272 -17.57 24.60 -14.00
CA PHE A 272 -16.17 24.96 -13.77
C PHE A 272 -15.40 23.83 -13.11
N THR A 273 -14.07 23.93 -13.16
CA THR A 273 -13.17 22.91 -12.64
C THR A 273 -12.17 23.47 -11.64
N ILE A 274 -12.05 22.85 -10.47
CA ILE A 274 -11.03 23.21 -9.48
C ILE A 274 -9.75 22.38 -9.72
N LYS A 275 -8.62 23.06 -9.91
CA LYS A 275 -7.32 22.47 -10.29
C LYS A 275 -6.34 22.26 -9.13
N GLN A 276 -6.79 22.45 -7.89
CA GLN A 276 -5.95 22.30 -6.69
C GLN A 276 -6.73 21.60 -5.59
N ILE A 277 -6.09 20.67 -4.88
CA ILE A 277 -6.68 20.04 -3.70
C ILE A 277 -6.51 20.93 -2.47
N ALA A 278 -7.37 20.73 -1.48
CA ALA A 278 -7.32 21.39 -0.18
C ALA A 278 -8.17 20.63 0.84
N LYS A 279 -7.79 20.67 2.12
CA LYS A 279 -8.57 20.03 3.19
C LYS A 279 -9.80 20.82 3.62
N ALA A 280 -9.75 22.14 3.47
CA ALA A 280 -10.86 23.04 3.78
C ALA A 280 -10.76 24.31 2.92
N LYS A 281 -11.86 24.64 2.26
CA LYS A 281 -12.06 25.83 1.43
C LYS A 281 -13.48 26.33 1.62
N ARG A 282 -13.71 27.60 1.27
CA ARG A 282 -15.04 28.18 1.15
C ARG A 282 -15.20 28.80 -0.23
N PHE A 283 -16.43 29.08 -0.64
CA PHE A 283 -16.68 29.98 -1.76
C PHE A 283 -16.74 31.40 -1.24
N GLY A 284 -15.89 32.27 -1.77
CA GLY A 284 -15.99 33.71 -1.61
C GLY A 284 -16.93 34.29 -2.65
N MET A 285 -17.67 35.32 -2.29
CA MET A 285 -18.68 35.97 -3.11
C MET A 285 -18.45 37.48 -3.08
N LYS A 286 -18.59 38.10 -4.26
CA LYS A 286 -18.79 39.54 -4.40
C LYS A 286 -20.04 39.79 -5.24
N TYR A 287 -20.93 40.64 -4.75
CA TYR A 287 -22.20 40.95 -5.41
C TYR A 287 -22.73 42.31 -4.94
N ILE A 288 -23.69 42.83 -5.70
CA ILE A 288 -24.47 44.02 -5.35
C ILE A 288 -25.91 43.59 -5.10
N ASP A 289 -26.39 43.78 -3.88
CA ASP A 289 -27.80 43.54 -3.55
C ASP A 289 -28.63 44.75 -4.02
N TYR A 290 -29.21 44.65 -5.22
CA TYR A 290 -29.99 45.75 -5.80
C TYR A 290 -31.27 46.06 -5.02
N ASN A 291 -31.84 45.11 -4.28
CA ASN A 291 -33.00 45.36 -3.43
C ASN A 291 -32.63 46.28 -2.27
N LYS A 292 -31.48 46.02 -1.64
CA LYS A 292 -30.93 46.90 -0.59
C LYS A 292 -30.51 48.25 -1.14
N LEU A 293 -29.89 48.28 -2.33
CA LEU A 293 -29.51 49.52 -2.99
C LEU A 293 -30.73 50.40 -3.32
N TYR A 294 -31.82 49.80 -3.81
CA TYR A 294 -33.09 50.47 -4.04
C TYR A 294 -33.70 51.01 -2.75
N LYS A 295 -33.78 50.20 -1.68
CA LYS A 295 -34.31 50.63 -0.38
C LYS A 295 -33.60 51.88 0.16
N LYS A 296 -32.30 52.04 -0.13
CA LYS A 296 -31.52 53.19 0.34
C LYS A 296 -31.62 54.43 -0.54
N HIS A 297 -31.48 54.27 -1.86
CA HIS A 297 -31.34 55.40 -2.79
C HIS A 297 -32.60 55.68 -3.60
N HIS A 298 -33.64 54.86 -3.46
CA HIS A 298 -34.94 54.98 -4.14
C HIS A 298 -34.84 55.04 -5.68
N PHE A 299 -33.83 54.40 -6.28
CA PHE A 299 -33.69 54.28 -7.73
C PHE A 299 -34.75 53.33 -8.31
N GLU A 300 -35.96 53.83 -8.62
CA GLU A 300 -37.09 53.03 -9.16
C GLU A 300 -36.73 52.10 -10.32
N CYS A 301 -35.75 52.49 -11.13
CA CYS A 301 -35.27 51.69 -12.22
C CYS A 301 -34.66 50.34 -11.80
N LEU A 302 -34.17 50.19 -10.57
CA LEU A 302 -33.62 48.93 -10.03
C LEU A 302 -34.68 47.83 -9.83
N LYS A 303 -35.97 48.14 -10.05
CA LYS A 303 -37.06 47.15 -10.03
C LYS A 303 -37.31 46.48 -11.39
N HIS A 304 -36.97 47.15 -12.49
CA HIS A 304 -37.45 46.77 -13.83
C HIS A 304 -36.41 46.91 -14.95
N SER A 305 -35.19 47.37 -14.65
CA SER A 305 -34.17 47.63 -15.66
C SER A 305 -33.45 46.34 -16.09
N SER A 306 -33.26 46.15 -17.40
CA SER A 306 -32.50 45.02 -17.91
C SER A 306 -31.02 45.08 -17.48
N THR A 307 -30.47 43.93 -17.13
CA THR A 307 -29.04 43.67 -16.90
C THR A 307 -28.37 42.99 -18.11
N THR A 308 -29.11 42.81 -19.21
CA THR A 308 -28.73 41.95 -20.36
C THR A 308 -28.87 42.61 -21.74
N GLN A 309 -29.70 43.64 -21.92
CA GLN A 309 -29.91 44.33 -23.21
C GLN A 309 -29.33 45.76 -23.21
N ASN A 310 -28.46 46.07 -24.17
CA ASN A 310 -27.85 47.39 -24.43
C ASN A 310 -27.10 48.04 -23.25
N ALA A 311 -26.83 47.28 -22.18
CA ALA A 311 -26.20 47.74 -20.95
C ALA A 311 -24.99 46.87 -20.62
N VAL A 312 -24.11 47.43 -19.81
CA VAL A 312 -22.90 46.77 -19.32
C VAL A 312 -23.31 45.54 -18.49
N PRO A 313 -22.95 44.30 -18.89
CA PRO A 313 -23.50 43.10 -18.28
C PRO A 313 -23.27 43.04 -16.77
N GLY A 314 -24.33 42.70 -16.06
CA GLY A 314 -24.33 42.63 -14.60
C GLY A 314 -24.61 43.95 -13.89
N LEU A 315 -24.69 45.09 -14.59
CA LEU A 315 -25.24 46.34 -14.05
C LEU A 315 -26.58 46.68 -14.69
N PRO A 316 -27.59 47.11 -13.91
CA PRO A 316 -28.85 47.62 -14.45
C PRO A 316 -28.62 48.82 -15.36
N ALA A 317 -29.28 48.86 -16.52
CA ALA A 317 -29.10 49.90 -17.53
C ALA A 317 -29.26 51.34 -16.97
N CYS A 318 -30.06 51.54 -15.93
CA CYS A 318 -30.23 52.86 -15.34
C CYS A 318 -29.05 53.36 -14.49
N LEU A 319 -28.17 52.47 -14.06
CA LEU A 319 -26.91 52.82 -13.42
C LEU A 319 -25.82 53.14 -14.45
N ALA A 320 -26.11 53.04 -15.75
CA ALA A 320 -25.15 53.35 -16.81
C ALA A 320 -24.87 54.85 -16.99
N SER A 321 -25.68 55.74 -16.40
CA SER A 321 -25.37 57.18 -16.41
C SER A 321 -24.34 57.51 -15.34
N ASP A 322 -23.36 58.35 -15.67
CA ASP A 322 -22.32 58.82 -14.75
C ASP A 322 -22.85 59.30 -13.40
N ASN A 323 -23.93 60.09 -13.41
CA ASN A 323 -24.53 60.63 -12.19
C ASN A 323 -25.13 59.53 -11.30
N ASN A 324 -25.88 58.60 -11.89
CA ASN A 324 -26.47 57.48 -11.14
C ASN A 324 -25.40 56.50 -10.65
N TYR A 325 -24.36 56.25 -11.45
CA TYR A 325 -23.23 55.40 -11.05
C TYR A 325 -22.49 56.00 -9.86
N LYS A 326 -22.12 57.29 -9.93
CA LYS A 326 -21.48 58.02 -8.82
C LYS A 326 -22.36 58.06 -7.58
N ALA A 327 -23.67 58.28 -7.73
CA ALA A 327 -24.61 58.29 -6.62
C ALA A 327 -24.74 56.90 -5.97
N ALA A 328 -24.72 55.83 -6.77
CA ALA A 328 -24.83 54.46 -6.27
C ALA A 328 -23.54 53.94 -5.60
N PHE A 329 -22.38 54.20 -6.22
CA PHE A 329 -21.10 53.54 -5.89
C PHE A 329 -19.98 54.49 -5.48
N GLY A 330 -20.20 55.81 -5.53
CA GLY A 330 -19.23 56.83 -5.16
C GLY A 330 -18.30 57.23 -6.30
N GLU A 331 -17.62 58.37 -6.10
CA GLU A 331 -16.68 58.94 -7.07
C GLU A 331 -15.46 58.03 -7.30
N GLU A 332 -14.96 57.35 -6.28
CA GLU A 332 -13.79 56.46 -6.40
C GLU A 332 -14.04 55.27 -7.33
N ALA A 333 -15.20 54.61 -7.21
CA ALA A 333 -15.60 53.53 -8.11
C ALA A 333 -15.76 54.04 -9.54
N TYR A 334 -16.36 55.22 -9.71
CA TYR A 334 -16.51 55.86 -11.02
C TYR A 334 -15.16 56.17 -11.67
N GLN A 335 -14.22 56.77 -10.94
CA GLN A 335 -12.90 57.12 -11.47
C GLN A 335 -12.13 55.85 -11.88
N ARG A 336 -12.19 54.80 -11.06
CA ARG A 336 -11.55 53.51 -11.34
C ARG A 336 -12.11 52.84 -12.59
N CYS A 337 -13.43 52.73 -12.68
CA CYS A 337 -14.10 51.91 -13.70
C CYS A 337 -14.51 52.66 -14.96
N ASN A 338 -14.61 53.99 -14.92
CA ASN A 338 -15.00 54.81 -16.06
C ASN A 338 -13.85 55.67 -16.61
N LYS A 339 -12.93 56.17 -15.77
CA LYS A 339 -11.87 57.11 -16.21
C LYS A 339 -10.53 56.45 -16.57
N HIS A 340 -10.14 55.39 -15.87
CA HIS A 340 -8.80 54.80 -16.03
C HIS A 340 -8.75 53.51 -16.86
N CYS A 341 -9.86 52.76 -16.97
CA CYS A 341 -9.90 51.46 -17.66
C CYS A 341 -11.05 51.30 -18.68
N LYS A 342 -12.10 52.13 -18.63
CA LYS A 342 -13.29 52.14 -19.51
C LYS A 342 -14.10 50.82 -19.70
N PRO A 343 -14.12 49.81 -18.79
CA PRO A 343 -15.03 48.67 -18.97
C PRO A 343 -16.52 49.04 -18.87
N CYS A 344 -16.85 50.19 -18.27
CA CYS A 344 -18.23 50.62 -18.00
C CYS A 344 -18.89 51.46 -19.08
N GLU A 345 -18.26 51.65 -20.25
CA GLU A 345 -18.90 52.32 -21.38
C GLU A 345 -19.83 51.33 -22.12
N SER A 346 -21.04 51.77 -22.48
CA SER A 346 -22.06 50.93 -23.14
C SER A 346 -21.56 50.27 -24.43
N ASN A 347 -20.59 50.89 -25.09
CA ASN A 347 -20.03 50.49 -26.38
C ASN A 347 -19.00 49.36 -26.24
N HIS A 348 -18.58 49.08 -25.01
CA HIS A 348 -17.51 48.14 -24.69
C HIS A 348 -18.03 46.81 -24.12
N HIS A 349 -19.33 46.72 -23.77
CA HIS A 349 -19.97 45.50 -23.26
C HIS A 349 -19.22 44.82 -22.10
N GLY A 350 -18.47 45.59 -21.30
CA GLY A 350 -17.63 45.07 -20.22
C GLY A 350 -16.18 44.73 -20.63
N GLU A 351 -15.88 44.61 -21.93
CA GLU A 351 -14.55 44.33 -22.47
C GLU A 351 -13.73 45.62 -22.63
N LYS A 352 -12.41 45.57 -22.41
CA LYS A 352 -11.56 46.75 -22.64
C LYS A 352 -11.22 46.85 -24.13
N GLU A 353 -11.56 47.97 -24.77
CA GLU A 353 -11.01 48.26 -26.11
C GLU A 353 -9.47 48.28 -26.04
N HIS A 354 -8.83 47.63 -27.01
CA HIS A 354 -7.37 47.52 -27.13
C HIS A 354 -6.65 48.88 -27.31
N PHE A 355 -7.38 50.00 -27.33
CA PHE A 355 -6.91 51.37 -27.61
C PHE A 355 -6.82 52.28 -26.37
N CYS A 356 -6.11 51.86 -25.32
CA CYS A 356 -5.55 52.83 -24.36
C CYS A 356 -4.17 53.30 -24.86
N ASN A 357 -4.14 54.18 -25.87
CA ASN A 357 -2.90 54.83 -26.34
C ASN A 357 -2.53 56.09 -25.52
N HIS A 358 -3.24 56.38 -24.42
CA HIS A 358 -3.01 57.57 -23.60
C HIS A 358 -1.80 57.39 -22.67
N GLU A 359 -0.82 58.30 -22.73
CA GLU A 359 0.43 58.29 -21.95
C GLU A 359 0.22 58.26 -20.43
N SER A 360 -0.94 58.72 -19.95
CA SER A 360 -1.32 58.67 -18.54
C SER A 360 -1.56 57.26 -17.98
N CYS A 361 -1.68 56.24 -18.82
CA CYS A 361 -1.72 54.83 -18.38
C CYS A 361 -0.35 54.14 -18.47
N LYS A 362 0.71 54.84 -18.91
CA LYS A 362 2.07 54.28 -19.09
C LYS A 362 3.06 54.67 -17.98
N SER A 363 2.77 55.68 -17.18
CA SER A 363 3.67 56.12 -16.11
C SER A 363 3.37 55.38 -14.79
N ASN A 364 4.21 54.37 -14.50
CA ASN A 364 4.56 53.82 -13.17
C ASN A 364 4.10 52.41 -12.79
N HIS A 365 3.41 51.65 -13.64
CA HIS A 365 3.25 50.20 -13.43
C HIS A 365 3.93 49.42 -14.55
N LYS A 366 5.25 49.23 -14.39
CA LYS A 366 6.09 48.40 -15.27
C LYS A 366 6.05 46.91 -14.92
N ASP A 367 5.01 46.47 -14.23
CA ASP A 367 4.78 45.06 -13.89
C ASP A 367 3.54 44.55 -14.63
N LYS A 368 3.80 43.75 -15.68
CA LYS A 368 2.99 42.67 -16.28
C LYS A 368 1.52 42.48 -15.81
N GLY A 369 0.66 43.50 -15.87
CA GLY A 369 -0.76 43.40 -15.53
C GLY A 369 -1.59 42.92 -16.72
N GLU A 370 -1.90 41.63 -16.77
CA GLU A 370 -2.98 41.08 -17.57
C GLU A 370 -4.30 41.82 -17.30
N HIS A 371 -4.99 42.20 -18.36
CA HIS A 371 -6.44 42.22 -18.62
C HIS A 371 -7.46 41.78 -17.52
N ASP A 372 -7.33 42.21 -16.26
CA ASP A 372 -8.19 41.74 -15.15
C ASP A 372 -9.70 41.98 -15.31
N TYR A 373 -10.10 42.92 -16.16
CA TYR A 373 -11.50 43.26 -16.46
C TYR A 373 -11.89 43.05 -17.92
N ASN A 374 -11.09 42.35 -18.72
CA ASN A 374 -11.39 42.17 -20.15
C ASN A 374 -12.32 40.98 -20.40
N HIS A 375 -13.57 41.09 -19.95
CA HIS A 375 -14.58 40.05 -20.11
C HIS A 375 -15.98 40.66 -19.96
N LYS A 376 -17.01 39.88 -20.30
CA LYS A 376 -18.43 40.27 -20.25
C LYS A 376 -18.85 40.98 -18.95
N TYR A 377 -18.28 40.61 -17.81
CA TYR A 377 -18.60 41.16 -16.48
C TYR A 377 -17.55 42.16 -15.96
N GLY A 378 -16.65 42.66 -16.81
CA GLY A 378 -15.49 43.46 -16.40
C GLY A 378 -15.84 44.73 -15.62
N CYS A 379 -16.89 45.44 -16.02
CA CYS A 379 -17.34 46.62 -15.28
C CYS A 379 -17.99 46.25 -13.94
N TYR A 380 -18.77 45.16 -13.89
CA TYR A 380 -19.36 44.68 -12.65
C TYR A 380 -18.28 44.30 -11.65
N GLU A 381 -17.25 43.57 -12.11
CA GLU A 381 -16.10 43.20 -11.30
C GLU A 381 -15.29 44.42 -10.85
N CYS A 382 -15.01 45.38 -11.74
CA CYS A 382 -14.34 46.63 -11.38
C CYS A 382 -15.12 47.41 -10.31
N THR A 383 -16.45 47.47 -10.44
CA THR A 383 -17.33 48.13 -9.46
C THR A 383 -17.16 47.49 -8.07
N LEU A 384 -17.02 46.16 -8.04
CA LEU A 384 -16.88 45.34 -6.84
C LEU A 384 -15.45 45.19 -6.32
N GLU A 385 -14.43 45.73 -6.98
CA GLU A 385 -13.02 45.53 -6.64
C GLU A 385 -12.72 45.75 -5.14
N ASN A 386 -13.15 46.90 -4.60
CA ASN A 386 -12.96 47.28 -3.19
C ASN A 386 -14.08 46.78 -2.26
N SER A 387 -15.00 45.96 -2.75
CA SER A 387 -16.08 45.39 -1.92
C SER A 387 -15.55 44.27 -1.03
N PRO A 388 -16.04 44.17 0.22
CA PRO A 388 -15.64 43.10 1.12
C PRO A 388 -16.06 41.76 0.53
N LEU A 389 -15.22 40.77 0.75
CA LEU A 389 -15.49 39.41 0.38
C LEU A 389 -16.41 38.78 1.42
N ILE A 390 -17.51 38.17 0.98
CA ILE A 390 -18.40 37.36 1.84
C ILE A 390 -18.15 35.90 1.53
N CYS A 391 -18.15 35.03 2.54
CA CYS A 391 -17.95 33.61 2.29
C CYS A 391 -19.21 32.80 2.51
N SER A 392 -19.28 31.67 1.82
CA SER A 392 -20.26 30.63 2.07
C SER A 392 -20.28 30.29 3.56
N THR A 393 -21.47 29.98 4.07
CA THR A 393 -21.64 29.62 5.48
C THR A 393 -20.88 28.34 5.82
N ASP A 394 -20.89 27.42 4.87
CA ASP A 394 -20.24 26.12 4.92
C ASP A 394 -18.84 26.12 4.30
N ASN A 395 -17.99 25.22 4.76
CA ASN A 395 -16.68 24.92 4.17
C ASN A 395 -16.72 23.54 3.49
N PHE A 396 -15.73 23.26 2.64
CA PHE A 396 -15.65 21.97 1.95
C PHE A 396 -14.21 21.56 1.64
N ALA A 397 -13.97 20.26 1.48
CA ALA A 397 -12.69 19.75 1.00
C ALA A 397 -12.67 19.58 -0.53
N ILE A 398 -11.48 19.69 -1.12
CA ILE A 398 -11.20 19.27 -2.51
C ILE A 398 -10.15 18.19 -2.46
N ARG A 399 -10.48 16.98 -2.90
CA ARG A 399 -9.62 15.80 -2.76
C ARG A 399 -9.16 15.21 -4.11
N PRO A 400 -8.11 14.37 -4.12
CA PRO A 400 -7.84 13.47 -5.22
C PRO A 400 -8.99 12.48 -5.47
N TYR A 401 -9.06 11.91 -6.67
CA TYR A 401 -10.11 10.94 -7.01
C TYR A 401 -9.87 9.58 -6.36
N GLY A 402 -8.65 9.05 -6.46
CA GLY A 402 -8.31 7.71 -5.95
C GLY A 402 -6.81 7.48 -5.76
N PHE A 403 -6.45 6.32 -5.22
CA PHE A 403 -5.07 5.84 -5.13
C PHE A 403 -4.69 4.94 -6.32
N ARG A 404 -3.40 4.87 -6.63
CA ARG A 404 -2.78 3.88 -7.52
C ARG A 404 -1.50 3.36 -6.89
N VAL A 405 -1.26 2.06 -7.02
CA VAL A 405 -0.11 1.38 -6.42
C VAL A 405 0.72 0.72 -7.50
N PHE A 406 2.03 0.90 -7.42
CA PHE A 406 3.02 0.34 -8.33
C PHE A 406 4.07 -0.42 -7.51
N GLY A 407 4.35 -1.65 -7.90
CA GLY A 407 5.48 -2.42 -7.39
C GLY A 407 6.44 -2.76 -8.53
N LYS A 408 7.68 -3.08 -8.18
CA LYS A 408 8.60 -3.69 -9.16
C LYS A 408 8.08 -5.07 -9.54
N ASN A 409 8.03 -5.39 -10.82
CA ASN A 409 7.58 -6.69 -11.31
C ASN A 409 8.69 -7.74 -11.22
N GLU A 410 8.82 -8.31 -10.03
CA GLU A 410 9.74 -9.39 -9.68
C GLU A 410 9.14 -10.24 -8.56
N TYR A 411 9.67 -11.44 -8.39
CA TYR A 411 9.41 -12.26 -7.20
C TYR A 411 9.80 -11.46 -5.94
N LYS A 412 8.94 -11.49 -4.93
CA LYS A 412 9.24 -10.93 -3.61
C LYS A 412 9.39 -12.07 -2.63
N ARG A 413 10.25 -11.91 -1.63
CA ARG A 413 10.43 -12.95 -0.61
C ARG A 413 9.62 -12.59 0.62
N ALA A 414 8.92 -13.56 1.19
CA ALA A 414 8.19 -13.39 2.43
C ALA A 414 9.14 -12.91 3.54
N GLY A 415 8.71 -11.93 4.33
CA GLY A 415 9.48 -11.27 5.39
C GLY A 415 10.60 -10.34 4.88
N GLU A 416 10.93 -10.36 3.59
CA GLU A 416 11.90 -9.44 3.01
C GLU A 416 11.25 -8.09 2.69
N GLU A 417 12.03 -7.03 2.89
CA GLU A 417 11.60 -5.67 2.61
C GLU A 417 11.49 -5.48 1.10
N PHE A 418 10.40 -4.86 0.66
CA PHE A 418 10.18 -4.48 -0.73
C PHE A 418 9.53 -3.10 -0.76
N ASN A 419 9.65 -2.44 -1.92
CA ASN A 419 9.16 -1.09 -2.10
C ASN A 419 7.91 -1.06 -2.98
N LEU A 420 6.94 -0.23 -2.59
CA LEU A 420 5.78 0.14 -3.39
C LEU A 420 5.75 1.65 -3.56
N THR A 421 5.46 2.11 -4.78
CA THR A 421 5.10 3.50 -5.01
C THR A 421 3.60 3.64 -4.99
N ILE A 422 3.09 4.52 -4.14
CA ILE A 422 1.66 4.86 -4.06
C ILE A 422 1.50 6.28 -4.58
N LYS A 423 0.51 6.48 -5.45
CA LYS A 423 0.14 7.79 -6.00
C LYS A 423 -1.31 8.11 -5.71
N THR A 424 -1.61 9.35 -5.36
CA THR A 424 -2.96 9.91 -5.47
C THR A 424 -3.17 10.46 -6.87
N VAL A 425 -4.33 10.22 -7.46
CA VAL A 425 -4.58 10.50 -8.88
C VAL A 425 -5.94 11.16 -9.09
N ASP A 426 -6.10 11.85 -10.22
CA ASP A 426 -7.42 12.31 -10.70
C ASP A 426 -8.23 11.17 -11.35
N LYS A 427 -9.46 11.50 -11.74
CA LYS A 427 -10.37 10.54 -12.38
C LYS A 427 -9.79 9.96 -13.67
N SER A 428 -9.13 10.78 -14.48
CA SER A 428 -8.58 10.36 -15.79
C SER A 428 -7.48 9.29 -15.62
N ASN A 429 -6.59 9.48 -14.65
CA ASN A 429 -5.52 8.54 -14.32
C ASN A 429 -6.07 7.31 -13.57
N PHE A 430 -7.10 7.50 -12.74
CA PHE A 430 -7.75 6.39 -12.05
C PHE A 430 -8.53 5.46 -12.99
N THR A 431 -9.06 5.91 -14.12
CA THR A 431 -9.80 5.04 -15.04
C THR A 431 -8.93 4.29 -16.04
N ARG A 432 -7.59 4.45 -15.98
CA ARG A 432 -6.68 3.75 -16.90
C ARG A 432 -6.60 2.27 -16.55
N ASN A 433 -6.72 1.41 -17.56
CA ASN A 433 -6.62 -0.03 -17.37
C ASN A 433 -5.16 -0.52 -17.36
N SER A 434 -4.23 0.24 -17.95
CA SER A 434 -2.79 -0.03 -17.97
C SER A 434 -1.95 1.23 -17.74
N GLY A 435 -0.73 1.06 -17.23
CA GLY A 435 0.22 2.16 -17.03
C GLY A 435 1.42 1.78 -16.18
N THR A 436 2.50 2.55 -16.30
CA THR A 436 3.68 2.51 -15.43
C THR A 436 3.69 3.70 -14.47
N ILE A 437 4.56 3.63 -13.47
CA ILE A 437 4.85 4.73 -12.53
C ILE A 437 5.11 6.08 -13.23
N ASN A 438 5.72 6.08 -14.43
CA ASN A 438 6.03 7.31 -15.17
C ASN A 438 4.83 7.84 -15.97
N THR A 439 3.91 6.96 -16.36
CA THR A 439 2.75 7.36 -17.18
C THR A 439 1.57 7.84 -16.34
N VAL A 440 1.48 7.42 -15.08
CA VAL A 440 0.42 7.81 -14.14
C VAL A 440 0.93 8.98 -13.30
N LYS A 441 0.30 10.14 -13.47
CA LYS A 441 0.67 11.38 -12.78
C LYS A 441 -0.01 11.46 -11.42
N SER A 442 0.74 11.87 -10.41
CA SER A 442 0.20 12.16 -9.09
C SER A 442 -0.47 13.54 -9.07
N ILE A 443 -1.20 13.82 -7.97
CA ILE A 443 -1.79 15.13 -7.71
C ILE A 443 -0.91 15.93 -6.75
N ASP A 444 -0.52 17.13 -7.18
CA ASP A 444 0.30 18.05 -6.39
C ASP A 444 -0.38 18.43 -5.05
N ASN A 445 0.46 18.77 -4.06
CA ASN A 445 0.06 19.19 -2.71
C ASN A 445 -0.61 18.15 -1.81
N TYR A 446 -0.71 16.88 -2.24
CA TYR A 446 -1.11 15.79 -1.33
C TYR A 446 0.12 15.31 -0.56
N ASN A 447 0.23 15.66 0.72
CA ASN A 447 1.42 15.41 1.53
C ASN A 447 1.11 14.67 2.86
N GLU A 448 0.08 13.81 2.86
CA GLU A 448 -0.30 13.04 4.05
C GLU A 448 0.76 12.02 4.46
N SER A 449 0.74 11.58 5.72
CA SER A 449 1.54 10.43 6.14
C SER A 449 0.93 9.14 5.62
N ILE A 450 1.75 8.21 5.12
CA ILE A 450 1.26 6.86 4.79
C ILE A 450 0.73 6.12 6.02
N GLY A 451 1.16 6.51 7.23
CA GLY A 451 0.62 5.98 8.49
C GLY A 451 -0.88 6.23 8.65
N ASN A 452 -1.43 7.22 7.94
CA ASN A 452 -2.86 7.56 7.91
C ASN A 452 -3.66 6.67 6.92
N LEU A 453 -3.00 5.77 6.20
CA LEU A 453 -3.65 4.87 5.23
C LEU A 453 -3.74 3.44 5.75
N ASN A 454 -4.77 2.73 5.32
CA ASN A 454 -4.92 1.29 5.43
C ASN A 454 -4.28 0.62 4.21
N ILE A 455 -3.22 -0.14 4.45
CA ILE A 455 -2.57 -0.99 3.45
C ILE A 455 -2.89 -2.43 3.79
N THR A 456 -3.72 -3.05 2.96
CA THR A 456 -4.16 -4.44 3.14
C THR A 456 -3.89 -5.23 1.88
N SER A 457 -3.91 -6.56 2.00
CA SER A 457 -3.89 -7.47 0.86
C SER A 457 -5.13 -8.32 0.82
N SER A 458 -5.54 -8.68 -0.38
CA SER A 458 -6.33 -9.88 -0.62
C SER A 458 -5.54 -10.85 -1.48
N PHE A 459 -5.67 -12.14 -1.18
CA PHE A 459 -5.17 -13.17 -2.08
C PHE A 459 -5.98 -13.16 -3.35
N PHE A 460 -5.30 -13.50 -4.44
CA PHE A 460 -5.97 -13.78 -5.69
C PHE A 460 -7.06 -14.85 -5.49
N THR A 461 -8.25 -14.58 -6.04
CA THR A 461 -9.36 -15.53 -6.07
C THR A 461 -9.50 -16.05 -7.50
N PRO A 462 -9.29 -17.35 -7.75
CA PRO A 462 -9.41 -17.94 -9.08
C PRO A 462 -10.84 -17.84 -9.65
N SER A 463 -10.95 -17.80 -10.97
CA SER A 463 -12.23 -17.89 -11.68
C SER A 463 -12.88 -19.27 -11.51
N SER A 464 -14.19 -19.39 -11.78
CA SER A 464 -14.89 -20.66 -11.59
C SER A 464 -14.32 -21.83 -12.38
N ASP A 465 -13.74 -21.59 -13.57
CA ASP A 465 -13.13 -22.64 -14.37
C ASP A 465 -11.74 -23.04 -13.86
N GLU A 466 -10.97 -22.08 -13.37
CA GLU A 466 -9.69 -22.33 -12.68
C GLU A 466 -9.91 -23.12 -11.39
N ILE A 467 -10.95 -22.80 -10.62
CA ILE A 467 -11.34 -23.55 -9.42
C ILE A 467 -11.60 -25.01 -9.77
N LYS A 468 -12.40 -25.30 -10.81
CA LYS A 468 -12.68 -26.68 -11.23
C LYS A 468 -11.41 -27.42 -11.64
N GLN A 469 -10.49 -26.74 -12.31
CA GLN A 469 -9.20 -27.32 -12.71
C GLN A 469 -8.36 -27.64 -11.46
N MET A 470 -8.18 -26.67 -10.56
CA MET A 470 -7.48 -26.87 -9.29
C MET A 470 -8.11 -27.99 -8.46
N GLN A 471 -9.43 -28.12 -8.41
CA GLN A 471 -10.11 -29.23 -7.72
C GLN A 471 -9.80 -30.60 -8.35
N ARG A 472 -9.78 -30.70 -9.69
CA ARG A 472 -9.38 -31.92 -10.40
C ARG A 472 -7.94 -32.31 -10.09
N ASP A 473 -7.04 -31.34 -10.13
CA ASP A 473 -5.62 -31.60 -9.93
C ASP A 473 -5.33 -31.96 -8.48
N THR A 474 -5.93 -31.23 -7.53
CA THR A 474 -5.70 -31.40 -6.09
C THR A 474 -6.48 -32.51 -5.41
N GLY A 475 -7.59 -32.95 -6.02
CA GLY A 475 -8.59 -33.79 -5.37
C GLY A 475 -9.27 -33.13 -4.15
N LYS A 476 -9.01 -31.83 -3.90
CA LYS A 476 -9.62 -31.07 -2.78
C LYS A 476 -10.84 -30.32 -3.29
N THR A 477 -11.83 -30.14 -2.42
CA THR A 477 -13.02 -29.32 -2.71
C THR A 477 -12.80 -27.84 -2.42
N ASP A 478 -12.03 -27.52 -1.38
CA ASP A 478 -11.61 -26.14 -1.06
C ASP A 478 -10.20 -25.87 -1.58
N VAL A 479 -10.13 -25.07 -2.66
CA VAL A 479 -8.91 -24.66 -3.36
C VAL A 479 -8.83 -23.14 -3.54
N THR A 480 -9.80 -22.41 -3.01
CA THR A 480 -9.94 -20.95 -3.20
C THR A 480 -9.40 -20.14 -2.04
N SER A 481 -9.11 -20.79 -0.92
CA SER A 481 -8.63 -20.13 0.30
C SER A 481 -7.14 -20.43 0.54
N CYS A 482 -6.40 -19.37 0.84
CA CYS A 482 -5.06 -19.49 1.40
C CYS A 482 -5.16 -19.68 2.92
N PRO A 483 -4.37 -20.58 3.54
CA PRO A 483 -4.48 -20.90 4.97
C PRO A 483 -4.28 -19.71 5.92
N ALA A 484 -3.54 -18.69 5.52
CA ALA A 484 -3.28 -17.49 6.30
C ALA A 484 -3.55 -16.23 5.46
N SER A 485 -4.03 -15.15 6.09
CA SER A 485 -4.24 -13.85 5.43
C SER A 485 -2.94 -13.10 5.14
N GLY A 486 -1.85 -13.45 5.83
CA GLY A 486 -0.64 -12.64 5.89
C GLY A 486 -0.88 -11.26 6.50
N THR A 487 0.21 -10.51 6.67
CA THR A 487 0.19 -9.15 7.25
C THR A 487 1.21 -8.27 6.54
N PHE A 488 0.80 -7.10 6.08
CA PHE A 488 1.75 -6.05 5.70
C PHE A 488 2.25 -5.32 6.95
N SER A 489 3.57 -5.17 7.03
CA SER A 489 4.23 -4.35 8.05
C SER A 489 4.99 -3.24 7.37
N LEU A 490 4.73 -2.02 7.79
CA LEU A 490 5.38 -0.84 7.28
C LEU A 490 6.72 -0.64 7.99
N ILE A 491 7.82 -0.56 7.24
CA ILE A 491 9.17 -0.42 7.81
C ILE A 491 9.46 1.01 8.23
N GLN A 492 8.96 1.97 7.45
CA GLN A 492 9.05 3.40 7.72
C GLN A 492 7.74 4.05 7.33
N SER A 493 7.37 5.15 7.99
CA SER A 493 6.16 5.93 7.68
C SER A 493 6.48 7.21 6.90
N PRO A 494 6.94 7.13 5.64
CA PRO A 494 7.15 8.32 4.83
C PRO A 494 5.83 9.06 4.60
N SER A 495 5.96 10.36 4.37
CA SER A 495 4.83 11.17 3.91
C SER A 495 4.86 11.27 2.39
N PHE A 496 3.70 11.47 1.80
CA PHE A 496 3.59 11.80 0.39
C PHE A 496 4.31 13.13 0.11
N MET A 497 4.91 13.23 -1.08
CA MET A 497 5.41 14.46 -1.65
C MET A 497 4.68 14.67 -2.97
N ASN A 498 3.81 15.69 -3.04
CA ASN A 498 3.01 16.01 -4.22
C ASN A 498 2.26 14.78 -4.76
N GLY A 499 1.60 14.06 -3.84
CA GLY A 499 0.76 12.92 -4.17
C GLY A 499 1.51 11.65 -4.54
N GLU A 500 2.82 11.57 -4.35
CA GLU A 500 3.59 10.34 -4.52
C GLU A 500 4.36 9.98 -3.25
N VAL A 501 4.39 8.69 -2.89
CA VAL A 501 5.22 8.16 -1.80
C VAL A 501 5.84 6.83 -2.22
N ASN A 502 7.09 6.61 -1.83
CA ASN A 502 7.74 5.31 -1.93
C ASN A 502 7.77 4.66 -0.54
N ALA A 503 6.98 3.60 -0.37
CA ALA A 503 6.76 2.90 0.89
C ALA A 503 7.58 1.62 0.93
N SER A 504 8.35 1.43 1.99
CA SER A 504 9.04 0.16 2.26
C SER A 504 8.21 -0.71 3.21
N LEU A 505 7.94 -1.93 2.78
CA LEU A 505 6.99 -2.86 3.40
C LEU A 505 7.61 -4.25 3.54
N LYS A 506 7.09 -5.04 4.48
CA LYS A 506 7.25 -6.49 4.56
C LYS A 506 5.90 -7.17 4.47
N PHE A 507 5.88 -8.38 3.94
CA PHE A 507 4.71 -9.25 3.96
C PHE A 507 5.08 -10.61 4.55
N SER A 508 4.34 -11.09 5.54
CA SER A 508 4.72 -12.27 6.35
C SER A 508 4.58 -13.61 5.65
N GLU A 509 3.73 -13.70 4.63
CA GLU A 509 3.33 -14.95 3.98
C GLU A 509 3.74 -15.02 2.50
N THR A 510 3.40 -16.10 1.83
CA THR A 510 3.59 -16.29 0.39
C THR A 510 2.27 -16.27 -0.35
N GLY A 511 2.30 -16.01 -1.65
CA GLY A 511 1.13 -16.11 -2.53
C GLY A 511 1.07 -14.96 -3.52
N ILE A 512 -0.07 -14.91 -4.22
CA ILE A 512 -0.34 -13.89 -5.24
C ILE A 512 -1.32 -12.91 -4.64
N LEU A 513 -0.90 -11.66 -4.50
CA LEU A 513 -1.57 -10.63 -3.72
C LEU A 513 -1.99 -9.46 -4.59
N LYS A 514 -3.19 -8.98 -4.28
CA LYS A 514 -3.69 -7.67 -4.65
C LYS A 514 -3.47 -6.74 -3.48
N VAL A 515 -2.81 -5.60 -3.73
CA VAL A 515 -2.62 -4.58 -2.69
C VAL A 515 -3.76 -3.59 -2.76
N ASN A 516 -4.44 -3.39 -1.63
CA ASN A 516 -5.47 -2.38 -1.48
C ASN A 516 -4.97 -1.28 -0.54
N VAL A 517 -5.00 -0.05 -1.02
CA VAL A 517 -4.65 1.15 -0.26
C VAL A 517 -5.89 2.03 -0.17
N SER A 518 -6.28 2.39 1.05
CA SER A 518 -7.46 3.21 1.34
C SER A 518 -7.20 4.12 2.54
N GLU A 519 -8.02 5.14 2.74
CA GLU A 519 -7.94 6.02 3.92
C GLU A 519 -8.35 5.27 5.19
N LYS A 520 -7.82 5.70 6.34
CA LYS A 520 -8.27 5.25 7.66
C LYS A 520 -9.41 6.13 8.17
N PRO A 521 -10.48 5.54 8.72
CA PRO A 521 -11.52 6.31 9.41
C PRO A 521 -10.93 7.30 10.43
N GLY A 522 -11.35 8.57 10.35
CA GLY A 522 -10.88 9.66 11.22
C GLY A 522 -9.55 10.32 10.81
N HIS A 523 -8.90 9.84 9.76
CA HIS A 523 -7.66 10.41 9.21
C HIS A 523 -7.80 10.80 7.73
N GLU A 524 -9.03 10.96 7.24
CA GLU A 524 -9.29 11.16 5.82
C GLU A 524 -9.04 12.61 5.40
N TRP A 525 -8.72 12.80 4.13
CA TRP A 525 -8.41 14.12 3.57
C TRP A 525 -9.57 15.11 3.73
N ALA A 526 -10.78 14.64 3.50
CA ALA A 526 -12.02 15.42 3.54
C ALA A 526 -12.74 15.28 4.90
N ILE A 527 -12.00 15.34 6.01
CA ILE A 527 -12.59 15.24 7.36
C ILE A 527 -13.54 16.39 7.69
N VAL A 528 -13.35 17.56 7.06
CA VAL A 528 -14.20 18.74 7.29
C VAL A 528 -15.65 18.50 6.89
N ASP A 529 -15.88 17.60 5.93
CA ASP A 529 -17.21 17.26 5.37
C ASP A 529 -17.79 15.98 6.00
N ALA A 530 -17.27 15.53 7.14
CA ALA A 530 -17.67 14.27 7.75
C ALA A 530 -19.13 14.27 8.26
N ASP A 531 -19.73 15.44 8.41
CA ASP A 531 -21.06 15.64 8.95
C ASP A 531 -22.14 15.88 7.88
N ASP A 532 -21.76 16.07 6.60
CA ASP A 532 -22.67 16.36 5.50
C ASP A 532 -22.43 15.54 4.20
N THR A 533 -21.26 14.87 4.11
CA THR A 533 -20.85 14.08 2.95
C THR A 533 -20.62 12.62 3.35
N ASN A 534 -21.43 11.72 2.80
CA ASN A 534 -21.30 10.28 3.03
C ASN A 534 -19.89 9.75 2.69
N ASP A 535 -19.36 8.83 3.50
CA ASP A 535 -18.02 8.24 3.36
C ASP A 535 -17.70 7.72 1.95
N THR A 536 -18.68 7.14 1.25
CA THR A 536 -18.50 6.62 -0.13
C THR A 536 -18.20 7.71 -1.16
N LEU A 537 -18.58 8.96 -0.87
CA LEU A 537 -18.31 10.15 -1.68
C LEU A 537 -17.17 10.99 -1.08
N ARG A 538 -16.99 10.95 0.24
CA ARG A 538 -15.96 11.68 0.99
C ARG A 538 -14.57 11.07 0.84
N PHE A 539 -14.46 9.73 0.89
CA PHE A 539 -13.16 9.05 0.83
C PHE A 539 -12.53 9.09 -0.56
N ILE A 540 -11.21 9.23 -0.58
CA ILE A 540 -10.38 8.94 -1.74
C ILE A 540 -10.60 7.48 -2.12
N LYS A 541 -10.90 7.22 -3.40
CA LYS A 541 -11.20 5.86 -3.84
C LYS A 541 -10.02 4.93 -3.57
N PRO A 542 -10.27 3.71 -3.07
CA PRO A 542 -9.23 2.74 -2.83
C PRO A 542 -8.45 2.42 -4.11
N ALA A 543 -7.20 1.99 -3.95
CA ALA A 543 -6.38 1.57 -5.07
C ALA A 543 -7.06 0.44 -5.85
N THR A 544 -7.23 0.63 -7.14
CA THR A 544 -7.72 -0.40 -8.07
C THR A 544 -6.56 -1.10 -8.76
N GLU A 545 -6.81 -2.33 -9.17
CA GLU A 545 -5.87 -3.13 -9.95
C GLU A 545 -5.54 -2.44 -11.29
N ILE A 546 -4.28 -2.56 -11.72
CA ILE A 546 -3.81 -2.18 -13.05
C ILE A 546 -3.39 -3.48 -13.74
N TYR A 547 -3.88 -3.67 -14.96
CA TYR A 547 -3.74 -4.92 -15.67
C TYR A 547 -3.31 -4.70 -17.13
N ASP A 548 -2.24 -5.38 -17.52
CA ASP A 548 -1.91 -5.58 -18.93
C ASP A 548 -1.55 -7.05 -19.18
N ILE A 549 -2.36 -7.74 -20.01
CA ILE A 549 -2.17 -9.16 -20.36
C ILE A 549 -0.94 -9.41 -21.22
N ASN A 550 -0.51 -8.39 -21.96
CA ASN A 550 0.57 -8.49 -22.92
C ASN A 550 1.91 -8.00 -22.34
N ASP A 551 1.88 -7.30 -21.20
CA ASP A 551 3.06 -6.73 -20.57
C ASP A 551 2.94 -6.75 -19.03
N ILE A 552 3.48 -7.81 -18.43
CA ILE A 552 3.56 -7.97 -16.98
C ILE A 552 4.17 -6.76 -16.27
N ASN A 553 5.08 -6.01 -16.93
CA ASN A 553 5.73 -4.85 -16.32
C ASN A 553 4.76 -3.69 -16.04
N LYS A 554 3.55 -3.74 -16.62
CA LYS A 554 2.47 -2.77 -16.42
C LYS A 554 1.37 -3.28 -15.48
N THR A 555 1.56 -4.46 -14.87
CA THR A 555 0.63 -5.03 -13.88
C THR A 555 1.12 -4.72 -12.45
N ASN A 556 0.20 -4.58 -11.49
CA ASN A 556 0.52 -4.23 -10.09
C ASN A 556 0.21 -5.33 -9.05
N ILE A 557 0.05 -6.57 -9.51
CA ILE A 557 -0.07 -7.76 -8.66
C ILE A 557 1.30 -8.13 -8.11
N LEU A 558 1.34 -8.58 -6.85
CA LEU A 558 2.57 -8.99 -6.19
C LEU A 558 2.62 -10.51 -6.04
N LEU A 559 3.77 -11.11 -6.37
CA LEU A 559 4.04 -12.53 -6.20
C LEU A 559 5.08 -12.72 -5.09
N PHE A 560 4.70 -13.34 -3.98
CA PHE A 560 5.55 -13.60 -2.82
C PHE A 560 5.92 -15.08 -2.71
N ILE A 561 7.20 -15.38 -2.52
CA ILE A 561 7.76 -16.73 -2.39
C ILE A 561 8.52 -16.90 -1.07
N PRO A 562 8.82 -18.13 -0.63
CA PRO A 562 9.63 -18.34 0.56
C PRO A 562 11.01 -17.70 0.44
N TYR A 563 11.50 -17.11 1.54
CA TYR A 563 12.86 -16.59 1.62
C TYR A 563 13.89 -17.71 1.75
N GLN A 564 13.50 -18.79 2.45
CA GLN A 564 14.36 -19.90 2.83
C GLN A 564 13.61 -21.24 2.73
N PHE A 565 14.33 -22.28 2.33
CA PHE A 565 13.92 -23.67 2.52
C PHE A 565 14.90 -24.39 3.45
N ASP A 566 14.36 -25.00 4.51
CA ASP A 566 15.11 -25.89 5.39
C ASP A 566 14.76 -27.34 5.10
N THR A 567 15.76 -28.11 4.70
CA THR A 567 15.62 -29.50 4.31
C THR A 567 16.23 -30.40 5.37
N ASN A 568 15.37 -31.10 6.11
CA ASN A 568 15.73 -32.20 6.99
C ASN A 568 15.58 -33.51 6.23
N ALA A 569 16.62 -34.34 6.20
CA ALA A 569 16.60 -35.59 5.47
C ALA A 569 17.18 -36.76 6.27
N GLU A 570 16.53 -37.92 6.17
CA GLU A 570 16.95 -39.14 6.86
C GLU A 570 17.15 -40.29 5.87
N TYR A 571 18.31 -40.97 5.95
CA TYR A 571 18.59 -42.15 5.13
C TYR A 571 18.19 -43.45 5.87
N LYS A 572 17.19 -44.15 5.34
CA LYS A 572 16.51 -45.30 5.96
C LYS A 572 16.34 -46.46 4.98
N THR A 573 15.82 -47.59 5.48
CA THR A 573 15.42 -48.76 4.69
C THR A 573 13.97 -49.12 4.96
N THR A 574 13.29 -49.73 4.00
CA THR A 574 11.92 -50.25 4.17
C THR A 574 11.81 -51.35 5.24
N THR A 575 12.94 -51.97 5.59
CA THR A 575 13.06 -53.07 6.54
C THR A 575 13.52 -52.65 7.95
N ASN A 576 13.76 -51.35 8.16
CA ASN A 576 14.40 -50.80 9.36
C ASN A 576 15.76 -51.44 9.74
N GLN A 577 16.48 -51.96 8.74
CA GLN A 577 17.82 -52.50 8.92
C GLN A 577 18.88 -51.48 8.46
N ASN A 578 20.16 -51.75 8.74
CA ASN A 578 21.27 -51.03 8.11
C ASN A 578 21.71 -51.70 6.78
N TRP A 579 20.89 -52.60 6.25
CA TRP A 579 21.12 -53.33 5.01
C TRP A 579 19.80 -53.66 4.30
N VAL A 580 19.86 -53.90 2.99
CA VAL A 580 18.74 -54.37 2.17
C VAL A 580 19.22 -55.39 1.15
N TYR A 581 18.31 -56.23 0.65
CA TYR A 581 18.60 -57.06 -0.52
C TYR A 581 18.50 -56.25 -1.82
N MET A 582 19.41 -56.52 -2.75
CA MET A 582 19.33 -56.02 -4.13
C MET A 582 18.03 -56.51 -4.77
N SER A 583 17.25 -55.61 -5.37
CA SER A 583 15.88 -55.90 -5.79
C SER A 583 15.44 -55.01 -6.94
N ASN A 584 14.69 -55.59 -7.88
CA ASN A 584 14.04 -54.86 -8.97
C ASN A 584 12.70 -54.23 -8.54
N GLN A 585 12.35 -54.24 -7.25
CA GLN A 585 11.06 -53.68 -6.80
C GLN A 585 10.95 -52.17 -7.01
N VAL A 586 12.04 -51.41 -6.87
CA VAL A 586 12.04 -49.97 -7.16
C VAL A 586 11.81 -49.73 -8.65
N ARG A 587 12.48 -50.49 -9.51
CA ARG A 587 12.23 -50.48 -10.95
C ARG A 587 10.76 -50.76 -11.27
N ASN A 588 10.17 -51.78 -10.64
CA ASN A 588 8.78 -52.16 -10.86
C ASN A 588 7.79 -51.11 -10.33
N ALA A 589 8.11 -50.42 -9.22
CA ALA A 589 7.28 -49.37 -8.64
C ALA A 589 7.02 -48.22 -9.62
N ASN A 590 7.96 -47.93 -10.53
CA ASN A 590 7.78 -46.96 -11.60
C ASN A 590 6.68 -47.32 -12.61
N SER A 591 6.24 -48.58 -12.65
CA SER A 591 5.20 -49.06 -13.57
C SER A 591 3.86 -49.30 -12.88
N ILE A 592 3.87 -49.64 -11.59
CA ILE A 592 2.66 -50.02 -10.83
C ILE A 592 2.28 -49.01 -9.74
N TYR A 593 3.09 -47.95 -9.55
CA TYR A 593 2.88 -46.88 -8.58
C TYR A 593 2.61 -47.38 -7.16
N SER A 594 3.48 -48.26 -6.66
CA SER A 594 3.37 -48.83 -5.32
C SER A 594 4.67 -48.73 -4.57
N SER A 595 4.62 -48.40 -3.28
CA SER A 595 5.78 -48.32 -2.40
C SER A 595 6.61 -49.63 -2.43
N PRO A 596 7.91 -49.57 -2.74
CA PRO A 596 8.78 -50.75 -2.72
C PRO A 596 8.86 -51.38 -1.33
N LYS A 597 8.83 -52.72 -1.24
CA LYS A 597 8.97 -53.44 0.05
C LYS A 597 10.42 -53.69 0.43
N MET A 598 11.32 -53.69 -0.56
CA MET A 598 12.76 -53.89 -0.38
C MET A 598 13.53 -52.77 -1.09
N ALA A 599 13.86 -51.71 -0.35
CA ALA A 599 14.61 -50.56 -0.84
C ALA A 599 15.25 -49.78 0.32
N ALA A 600 16.29 -49.02 -0.01
CA ALA A 600 16.68 -47.89 0.81
C ALA A 600 15.93 -46.64 0.33
N TYR A 601 15.81 -45.63 1.18
CA TYR A 601 15.21 -44.36 0.79
C TYR A 601 15.75 -43.20 1.61
N ILE A 602 15.71 -42.01 1.02
CA ILE A 602 15.91 -40.75 1.73
C ILE A 602 14.53 -40.14 1.97
N ASN A 603 14.20 -39.92 3.24
CA ASN A 603 12.99 -39.23 3.66
C ASN A 603 13.28 -37.74 3.79
N PHE A 604 12.76 -36.93 2.88
CA PHE A 604 12.88 -35.49 2.89
C PHE A 604 11.70 -34.87 3.63
N LYS A 605 12.00 -33.90 4.50
CA LYS A 605 11.07 -32.98 5.13
C LYS A 605 11.57 -31.56 4.91
N ILE A 606 10.81 -30.79 4.14
CA ILE A 606 11.18 -29.46 3.67
C ILE A 606 10.25 -28.45 4.30
N THR A 607 10.81 -27.40 4.89
CA THR A 607 10.05 -26.32 5.53
C THR A 607 10.32 -25.01 4.82
N ALA A 608 9.26 -24.39 4.29
CA ALA A 608 9.28 -23.07 3.67
C ALA A 608 9.21 -21.98 4.75
N LYS A 609 10.15 -21.02 4.71
CA LYS A 609 10.25 -19.96 5.73
C LYS A 609 10.36 -18.58 5.12
N ASN A 610 9.85 -17.60 5.86
CA ASN A 610 10.07 -16.18 5.59
C ASN A 610 11.45 -15.74 6.11
N LYS A 611 11.84 -14.50 5.82
CA LYS A 611 13.14 -13.92 6.24
C LYS A 611 13.33 -13.88 7.75
N ASP A 612 12.24 -13.77 8.50
CA ASP A 612 12.25 -13.70 9.96
C ASP A 612 12.29 -15.12 10.59
N GLY A 613 12.32 -16.18 9.78
CA GLY A 613 12.48 -17.58 10.20
C GLY A 613 11.18 -18.32 10.52
N GLU A 614 10.03 -17.67 10.33
CA GLU A 614 8.71 -18.28 10.54
C GLU A 614 8.28 -19.09 9.31
N ILE A 615 7.46 -20.12 9.54
CA ILE A 615 6.94 -20.97 8.46
C ILE A 615 5.91 -20.19 7.65
N THR A 616 6.07 -20.15 6.33
CA THR A 616 5.10 -19.55 5.41
C THR A 616 4.00 -20.56 5.09
N LYS A 617 2.87 -20.46 5.79
CA LYS A 617 1.76 -21.43 5.70
C LYS A 617 1.12 -21.44 4.33
N ASN A 618 1.20 -20.33 3.61
CA ASN A 618 0.64 -20.21 2.28
C ASN A 618 1.53 -20.79 1.19
N PHE A 619 2.69 -21.36 1.51
CA PHE A 619 3.41 -22.18 0.53
C PHE A 619 2.76 -23.55 0.51
N THR A 620 1.63 -23.62 -0.19
CA THR A 620 0.73 -24.78 -0.29
C THR A 620 0.04 -24.78 -1.65
N LYS A 621 -0.47 -25.94 -2.04
CA LYS A 621 -1.10 -26.18 -3.34
C LYS A 621 -2.36 -25.34 -3.64
N THR A 622 -3.01 -24.77 -2.62
CA THR A 622 -4.18 -23.89 -2.82
C THR A 622 -3.79 -22.44 -3.14
N CYS A 623 -2.60 -22.01 -2.72
CA CYS A 623 -2.07 -20.68 -3.02
C CYS A 623 -1.12 -20.67 -4.24
N PHE A 624 -0.53 -21.83 -4.53
CA PHE A 624 0.34 -22.09 -5.66
C PHE A 624 -0.07 -23.42 -6.30
N PRO A 625 -1.15 -23.44 -7.09
CA PRO A 625 -1.51 -24.66 -7.81
C PRO A 625 -0.35 -25.05 -8.73
N ASP A 626 0.05 -26.32 -8.71
CA ASP A 626 1.02 -26.87 -9.65
C ASP A 626 0.30 -27.79 -10.63
N VAL A 627 0.25 -27.37 -11.89
CA VAL A 627 -0.54 -28.03 -12.95
C VAL A 627 0.24 -27.93 -14.26
N ASP A 628 -0.15 -28.66 -15.31
CA ASP A 628 0.56 -28.57 -16.58
C ASP A 628 0.44 -27.17 -17.25
N GLU A 629 1.32 -26.88 -18.22
CA GLU A 629 1.37 -25.58 -18.91
C GLU A 629 0.05 -25.17 -19.60
N ALA A 630 -0.70 -26.15 -20.11
CA ALA A 630 -1.94 -25.92 -20.84
C ALA A 630 -3.11 -25.63 -19.89
N ASN A 631 -3.10 -26.23 -18.71
CA ASN A 631 -4.16 -26.18 -17.72
C ASN A 631 -3.87 -25.22 -16.56
N ALA A 632 -2.68 -24.59 -16.55
CA ALA A 632 -2.29 -23.57 -15.60
C ALA A 632 -3.34 -22.46 -15.47
N PRO A 633 -3.91 -22.25 -14.27
CA PRO A 633 -4.61 -21.02 -13.97
C PRO A 633 -3.69 -19.85 -14.31
N ARG A 634 -4.23 -18.87 -15.02
CA ARG A 634 -3.47 -17.73 -15.53
C ARG A 634 -4.19 -16.48 -15.11
N ILE A 635 -3.54 -15.68 -14.30
CA ILE A 635 -4.00 -14.31 -14.10
C ILE A 635 -3.15 -13.41 -14.98
N ASN A 636 -3.75 -12.60 -15.81
CA ASN A 636 -3.02 -11.53 -16.46
C ASN A 636 -1.80 -11.95 -17.30
N GLY A 637 -1.87 -13.13 -17.94
CA GLY A 637 -0.74 -13.76 -18.64
C GLY A 637 0.31 -14.41 -17.72
N LEU A 638 0.27 -14.12 -16.41
CA LEU A 638 1.04 -14.77 -15.37
C LEU A 638 0.44 -16.14 -15.05
N LYS A 639 1.28 -17.16 -15.24
CA LYS A 639 1.01 -18.51 -14.79
C LYS A 639 0.97 -18.55 -13.25
N LEU A 640 -0.16 -18.96 -12.68
CA LEU A 640 -0.36 -19.06 -11.23
C LEU A 640 0.33 -20.30 -10.65
N ASN A 641 0.58 -21.30 -11.48
CA ASN A 641 1.72 -22.16 -11.24
C ASN A 641 2.95 -21.36 -11.67
N SER A 642 3.69 -20.86 -10.70
CA SER A 642 5.10 -20.68 -10.98
C SER A 642 5.71 -22.06 -10.86
N THR A 643 6.71 -22.34 -11.67
CA THR A 643 7.56 -23.53 -11.66
C THR A 643 8.33 -23.68 -10.34
N PHE A 644 7.63 -23.68 -9.20
CA PHE A 644 8.20 -23.81 -7.86
C PHE A 644 8.50 -25.27 -7.53
N ASP A 645 8.87 -26.04 -8.54
CA ASP A 645 9.46 -27.35 -8.34
C ASP A 645 10.78 -27.15 -7.62
N LEU A 646 10.88 -27.80 -6.48
CA LEU A 646 12.14 -27.92 -5.76
C LEU A 646 12.79 -29.21 -6.20
N PHE A 647 14.04 -29.10 -6.59
CA PHE A 647 14.89 -30.26 -6.76
C PHE A 647 15.26 -30.83 -5.40
N LEU A 648 15.14 -32.15 -5.26
CA LEU A 648 15.64 -32.95 -4.14
C LEU A 648 17.04 -33.43 -4.50
N ASP A 649 18.06 -32.69 -4.09
CA ASP A 649 19.45 -32.96 -4.42
C ASP A 649 20.08 -33.83 -3.33
N PHE A 650 20.79 -34.89 -3.70
CA PHE A 650 21.56 -35.67 -2.74
C PHE A 650 22.82 -36.28 -3.33
N THR A 651 23.82 -36.42 -2.47
CA THR A 651 25.13 -36.98 -2.83
C THR A 651 25.23 -38.47 -2.50
N LEU A 652 25.30 -39.28 -3.56
CA LEU A 652 25.50 -40.72 -3.67
C LEU A 652 26.97 -41.23 -3.63
N ASN A 653 27.56 -41.67 -2.52
CA ASN A 653 28.88 -42.33 -2.56
C ASN A 653 28.75 -43.86 -2.71
N SER A 654 29.27 -44.43 -3.80
CA SER A 654 29.27 -45.89 -4.05
C SER A 654 30.68 -46.47 -4.03
N ASN A 655 30.83 -47.69 -3.49
CA ASN A 655 32.08 -48.45 -3.57
C ASN A 655 32.24 -49.25 -4.87
N LYS A 656 31.23 -49.29 -5.75
CA LYS A 656 31.24 -50.05 -7.02
C LYS A 656 30.50 -49.32 -8.15
N ASN A 657 30.82 -49.69 -9.39
CA ASN A 657 30.05 -49.28 -10.56
C ASN A 657 28.83 -50.19 -10.70
N VAL A 658 27.62 -49.66 -10.54
CA VAL A 658 26.39 -50.47 -10.51
C VAL A 658 25.17 -49.66 -10.98
N PRO A 659 24.21 -50.30 -11.68
CA PRO A 659 22.93 -49.68 -12.02
C PRO A 659 22.03 -49.54 -10.79
N LEU A 660 21.42 -48.37 -10.64
CA LEU A 660 20.50 -47.97 -9.58
C LEU A 660 19.14 -47.66 -10.21
N SER A 661 18.06 -48.17 -9.62
CA SER A 661 16.70 -47.69 -9.90
C SER A 661 16.23 -46.73 -8.82
N LEU A 662 15.45 -45.72 -9.21
CA LEU A 662 14.89 -44.69 -8.34
C LEU A 662 13.35 -44.67 -8.46
N TYR A 663 12.65 -44.31 -7.37
CA TYR A 663 11.21 -44.10 -7.33
C TYR A 663 10.86 -43.10 -6.23
N THR A 664 10.03 -42.12 -6.52
CA THR A 664 9.67 -41.07 -5.55
C THR A 664 8.17 -41.11 -5.23
N GLU A 665 7.81 -40.93 -3.96
CA GLU A 665 6.42 -40.77 -3.50
C GLU A 665 6.32 -39.71 -2.40
N ASP A 666 5.11 -39.19 -2.21
CA ASP A 666 4.78 -38.33 -1.07
C ASP A 666 4.56 -39.15 0.21
N ASN A 667 4.26 -38.48 1.33
CA ASN A 667 4.03 -39.16 2.60
C ASN A 667 2.71 -39.93 2.70
N ALA A 668 1.78 -39.72 1.78
CA ALA A 668 0.57 -40.52 1.62
C ALA A 668 0.75 -41.67 0.61
N SER A 669 1.99 -41.93 0.16
CA SER A 669 2.35 -42.96 -0.81
C SER A 669 1.72 -42.74 -2.19
N HIS A 670 1.43 -41.49 -2.56
CA HIS A 670 1.14 -41.16 -3.94
C HIS A 670 2.44 -40.99 -4.72
N PRO A 671 2.52 -41.52 -5.95
CA PRO A 671 3.70 -41.37 -6.77
C PRO A 671 3.97 -39.89 -7.08
N ILE A 672 5.21 -39.48 -6.88
CA ILE A 672 5.75 -38.23 -7.42
C ILE A 672 6.51 -38.63 -8.70
N TRP A 673 6.36 -37.85 -9.77
CA TRP A 673 7.11 -38.13 -10.99
C TRP A 673 8.61 -38.22 -10.68
N THR A 674 9.27 -39.22 -11.23
CA THR A 674 10.68 -39.50 -10.97
C THR A 674 11.46 -39.11 -12.23
N LEU A 675 12.37 -38.14 -12.10
CA LEU A 675 13.09 -37.57 -13.25
C LEU A 675 13.98 -38.63 -13.90
N ASN A 676 14.75 -39.36 -13.08
CA ASN A 676 15.68 -40.37 -13.53
C ASN A 676 15.31 -41.73 -12.94
N LYS A 677 14.49 -42.51 -13.66
CA LYS A 677 14.08 -43.85 -13.18
C LYS A 677 15.23 -44.84 -12.99
N THR A 678 16.33 -44.63 -13.72
CA THR A 678 17.55 -45.45 -13.68
C THR A 678 18.79 -44.56 -13.73
N TYR A 679 19.84 -44.94 -13.02
CA TYR A 679 21.11 -44.21 -12.94
C TYR A 679 22.29 -45.18 -12.83
N ASP A 680 23.35 -44.98 -13.61
CA ASP A 680 24.58 -45.76 -13.48
C ASP A 680 25.52 -45.11 -12.46
N LEU A 681 25.65 -45.72 -11.29
CA LEU A 681 26.55 -45.23 -10.25
C LEU A 681 28.00 -45.53 -10.64
N ASN A 682 28.87 -44.54 -10.45
CA ASN A 682 30.32 -44.71 -10.47
C ASN A 682 30.84 -45.01 -9.06
N ARG A 683 31.99 -45.71 -8.99
CA ARG A 683 32.79 -45.97 -7.78
C ARG A 683 33.44 -44.67 -7.29
N SER A 684 32.62 -43.76 -6.79
CA SER A 684 33.01 -42.46 -6.27
C SER A 684 31.75 -41.73 -5.78
N LYS A 685 31.82 -40.40 -5.74
CA LYS A 685 30.71 -39.50 -5.48
C LYS A 685 29.86 -39.33 -6.74
N ASN A 686 28.55 -39.53 -6.59
CA ASN A 686 27.53 -39.33 -7.62
C ASN A 686 26.55 -38.25 -7.13
N SER A 687 26.11 -37.37 -8.02
CA SER A 687 25.09 -36.35 -7.71
C SER A 687 23.77 -36.80 -8.32
N LEU A 688 22.76 -36.94 -7.47
CA LEU A 688 21.42 -37.34 -7.89
C LEU A 688 20.44 -36.22 -7.58
N GLN A 689 19.42 -36.12 -8.42
CA GLN A 689 18.40 -35.09 -8.35
C GLN A 689 17.04 -35.71 -8.66
N GLU A 690 16.09 -35.49 -7.76
CA GLU A 690 14.67 -35.73 -7.97
C GLU A 690 13.90 -34.42 -7.77
N TRP A 691 12.57 -34.43 -7.75
CA TRP A 691 11.78 -33.22 -7.54
C TRP A 691 10.65 -33.41 -6.53
N ILE A 692 10.17 -32.30 -6.00
CA ILE A 692 8.93 -32.18 -5.24
C ILE A 692 8.26 -30.89 -5.69
N SER A 693 6.96 -30.92 -5.89
CA SER A 693 6.21 -29.75 -6.32
C SER A 693 5.43 -29.12 -5.16
N PRO A 694 4.93 -27.89 -5.32
CA PRO A 694 4.07 -27.24 -4.32
C PRO A 694 2.84 -28.06 -3.94
N PHE A 695 2.44 -29.02 -4.79
CA PHE A 695 1.35 -29.95 -4.51
C PHE A 695 1.56 -30.76 -3.23
N GLN A 696 2.80 -31.12 -2.92
CA GLN A 696 3.14 -31.95 -1.77
C GLN A 696 3.40 -31.12 -0.50
N PHE A 697 3.18 -29.80 -0.55
CA PHE A 697 3.28 -28.93 0.61
C PHE A 697 1.92 -28.71 1.26
N GLU A 698 1.86 -28.91 2.57
CA GLU A 698 0.71 -28.58 3.41
C GLU A 698 1.17 -27.61 4.50
N HIS A 699 0.59 -26.41 4.54
CA HIS A 699 0.98 -25.35 5.49
C HIS A 699 2.48 -25.01 5.49
N GLY A 700 3.12 -24.98 4.31
CA GLY A 700 4.55 -24.68 4.17
C GLY A 700 5.49 -25.84 4.47
N ILE A 701 4.97 -27.05 4.69
CA ILE A 701 5.77 -28.25 4.94
C ILE A 701 5.54 -29.28 3.83
N GLY A 702 6.61 -29.62 3.11
CA GLY A 702 6.60 -30.64 2.07
C GLY A 702 7.36 -31.88 2.50
N GLU A 703 6.84 -33.07 2.20
CA GLU A 703 7.47 -34.33 2.56
C GLU A 703 7.49 -35.31 1.37
N ALA A 704 8.65 -35.90 1.10
CA ALA A 704 8.85 -36.83 -0.02
C ALA A 704 9.85 -37.93 0.35
N LYS A 705 9.66 -39.11 -0.22
CA LYS A 705 10.57 -40.25 -0.07
C LYS A 705 11.13 -40.64 -1.42
N VAL A 706 12.45 -40.54 -1.55
CA VAL A 706 13.18 -41.02 -2.73
C VAL A 706 13.71 -42.41 -2.42
N TYR A 707 13.05 -43.43 -2.96
CA TYR A 707 13.44 -44.84 -2.85
C TYR A 707 14.45 -45.19 -3.92
N PHE A 708 15.42 -46.02 -3.56
CA PHE A 708 16.36 -46.58 -4.50
C PHE A 708 16.83 -47.97 -4.11
N ASN A 709 17.18 -48.76 -5.12
CA ASN A 709 17.81 -50.06 -4.97
C ASN A 709 18.66 -50.39 -6.21
N LEU A 710 19.61 -51.30 -6.03
CA LEU A 710 20.46 -51.80 -7.10
C LEU A 710 19.71 -52.83 -7.92
N ASP A 711 19.85 -52.69 -9.24
CA ASP A 711 19.19 -53.59 -10.16
C ASP A 711 19.80 -55.00 -10.09
N ARG A 712 18.92 -55.98 -9.95
CA ARG A 712 19.27 -57.38 -9.74
C ARG A 712 19.16 -58.15 -11.05
N ASN A 713 20.26 -58.81 -11.45
CA ASN A 713 20.26 -59.88 -12.45
C ASN A 713 20.23 -61.23 -11.73
N LYS A 714 19.21 -62.08 -11.95
CA LYS A 714 19.04 -63.35 -11.22
C LYS A 714 20.09 -64.43 -11.51
N ASN A 715 20.94 -64.25 -12.52
CA ASN A 715 21.95 -65.24 -12.92
C ASN A 715 23.37 -64.84 -12.54
N ILE A 716 23.58 -63.54 -12.29
CA ILE A 716 24.89 -62.97 -12.03
C ILE A 716 24.85 -62.38 -10.62
N PRO A 717 25.40 -63.11 -9.62
CA PRO A 717 25.44 -62.60 -8.26
C PRO A 717 26.49 -61.50 -8.15
N LEU A 718 26.27 -60.56 -7.24
CA LEU A 718 27.12 -59.38 -7.06
C LEU A 718 27.57 -59.28 -5.60
N ASN A 719 28.88 -59.08 -5.37
CA ASN A 719 29.41 -58.85 -4.02
C ASN A 719 28.76 -57.63 -3.37
N PRO A 720 28.70 -57.55 -2.04
CA PRO A 720 28.04 -56.46 -1.33
C PRO A 720 28.45 -55.07 -1.82
N VAL A 721 27.47 -54.18 -1.95
CA VAL A 721 27.68 -52.78 -2.33
C VAL A 721 27.33 -51.90 -1.14
N ILE A 722 28.17 -50.91 -0.88
CA ILE A 722 27.95 -49.92 0.18
C ILE A 722 27.56 -48.62 -0.49
N LEU A 723 26.35 -48.15 -0.21
CA LEU A 723 25.90 -46.84 -0.64
C LEU A 723 25.83 -45.91 0.57
N LYS A 724 26.59 -44.83 0.49
CA LYS A 724 26.68 -43.80 1.53
C LYS A 724 26.04 -42.51 1.04
N VAL A 725 24.98 -42.07 1.71
CA VAL A 725 24.43 -40.74 1.49
C VAL A 725 25.26 -39.75 2.29
N VAL A 726 25.91 -38.81 1.60
CA VAL A 726 26.77 -37.80 2.23
C VAL A 726 25.93 -36.64 2.74
N ASP A 727 25.13 -36.07 1.86
CA ASP A 727 24.30 -34.90 2.09
C ASP A 727 23.00 -35.02 1.28
N ALA A 728 22.00 -34.27 1.72
CA ALA A 728 20.73 -34.08 1.03
C ALA A 728 20.26 -32.63 1.22
N ASN A 729 19.88 -31.97 0.14
CA ASN A 729 19.47 -30.57 0.12
C ASN A 729 18.32 -30.38 -0.89
N THR A 730 17.84 -29.15 -0.98
CA THR A 730 16.91 -28.69 -2.01
C THR A 730 17.53 -27.58 -2.83
N SER A 731 17.16 -27.50 -4.11
CA SER A 731 17.49 -26.35 -4.96
C SER A 731 16.36 -26.08 -5.96
N THR A 732 16.55 -25.09 -6.84
CA THR A 732 15.59 -24.84 -7.92
C THR A 732 16.29 -24.22 -9.14
N SER A 733 15.73 -24.42 -10.34
CA SER A 733 16.35 -24.01 -11.61
C SER A 733 16.43 -22.49 -11.80
N TRP A 734 15.60 -21.73 -11.09
CA TRP A 734 15.48 -20.27 -11.21
C TRP A 734 16.13 -19.51 -10.06
N MET A 735 17.06 -20.12 -9.30
CA MET A 735 17.81 -19.44 -8.23
C MET A 735 18.50 -18.14 -8.66
N ASN A 736 18.80 -17.99 -9.96
CA ASN A 736 19.47 -16.81 -10.50
C ASN A 736 18.50 -15.66 -10.83
N ASN A 737 17.18 -15.88 -10.79
CA ASN A 737 16.21 -14.83 -11.11
C ASN A 737 16.15 -13.78 -9.99
N PRO A 738 15.98 -12.48 -10.33
CA PRO A 738 15.74 -11.44 -9.34
C PRO A 738 14.57 -11.81 -8.41
N GLY A 739 14.81 -11.71 -7.10
CA GLY A 739 13.81 -12.05 -6.10
C GLY A 739 13.67 -13.54 -5.77
N ALA A 740 14.46 -14.42 -6.41
CA ALA A 740 14.35 -15.87 -6.20
C ALA A 740 14.77 -16.31 -4.78
N THR A 741 14.26 -17.44 -4.24
CA THR A 741 14.59 -17.90 -2.87
C THR A 741 16.08 -17.82 -2.57
N LYS A 742 16.44 -17.26 -1.41
CA LYS A 742 17.81 -16.84 -1.12
C LYS A 742 18.63 -17.89 -0.37
N VAL A 743 17.99 -18.71 0.44
CA VAL A 743 18.66 -19.65 1.35
C VAL A 743 18.10 -21.05 1.17
N PHE A 744 18.99 -22.02 0.97
CA PHE A 744 18.68 -23.45 0.93
C PHE A 744 19.59 -24.17 1.91
N ASN A 745 19.03 -24.63 3.02
CA ASN A 745 19.78 -25.34 4.05
C ASN A 745 19.51 -26.84 3.93
N GLY A 746 20.57 -27.60 3.66
CA GLY A 746 20.52 -29.05 3.58
C GLY A 746 20.94 -29.74 4.89
N THR A 747 20.80 -31.06 4.88
CA THR A 747 21.24 -31.94 5.97
C THR A 747 22.49 -32.71 5.56
N TYR A 748 23.50 -32.71 6.44
CA TYR A 748 24.63 -33.63 6.36
C TYR A 748 24.26 -34.97 7.02
N ILE A 749 24.16 -36.03 6.23
CA ILE A 749 23.65 -37.34 6.68
C ILE A 749 24.80 -38.29 7.02
N ASN A 750 25.79 -38.40 6.12
CA ASN A 750 27.00 -39.21 6.28
C ASN A 750 26.77 -40.66 6.74
N LYS A 751 25.72 -41.32 6.24
CA LYS A 751 25.29 -42.67 6.66
C LYS A 751 25.40 -43.68 5.51
N SER A 752 25.82 -44.90 5.83
CA SER A 752 25.98 -46.02 4.89
C SER A 752 24.91 -47.10 5.10
N ILE A 753 24.45 -47.70 4.01
CA ILE A 753 23.58 -48.88 4.00
C ILE A 753 24.20 -49.93 3.06
N TYR A 754 24.14 -51.19 3.47
CA TYR A 754 24.66 -52.32 2.71
C TYR A 754 23.59 -52.90 1.79
N PHE A 755 23.98 -53.24 0.57
CA PHE A 755 23.14 -53.88 -0.42
C PHE A 755 23.68 -55.27 -0.67
N TYR A 756 22.88 -56.29 -0.33
CA TYR A 756 23.26 -57.69 -0.41
C TYR A 756 22.58 -58.40 -1.58
N TYR A 757 23.35 -59.17 -2.33
CA TYR A 757 22.78 -60.08 -3.31
C TYR A 757 22.36 -61.37 -2.60
N GLY A 758 21.06 -61.51 -2.30
CA GLY A 758 20.54 -62.64 -1.53
C GLY A 758 20.04 -63.82 -2.36
N ARG A 759 19.95 -65.02 -1.78
CA ARG A 759 19.18 -66.15 -2.34
C ARG A 759 18.51 -66.98 -1.24
N VAL A 760 17.54 -67.81 -1.63
CA VAL A 760 17.12 -68.99 -0.86
C VAL A 760 17.65 -70.25 -1.51
N ILE A 761 18.06 -71.23 -0.70
CA ILE A 761 18.50 -72.55 -1.18
C ILE A 761 18.18 -73.63 -0.15
N SER A 762 17.93 -74.86 -0.59
CA SER A 762 17.93 -76.05 0.25
C SER A 762 18.90 -77.06 -0.38
N PRO A 763 19.62 -77.85 0.43
CA PRO A 763 20.46 -78.92 -0.09
C PRO A 763 19.60 -79.99 -0.75
N ASP A 764 20.12 -80.57 -1.83
CA ASP A 764 19.63 -81.85 -2.33
C ASP A 764 19.88 -82.92 -1.27
N LYS A 765 18.89 -83.78 -1.04
CA LYS A 765 18.95 -84.72 0.09
C LYS A 765 18.45 -86.11 -0.28
N THR A 766 19.28 -87.11 -0.01
CA THR A 766 18.88 -88.53 -0.07
C THR A 766 18.59 -89.02 1.34
N VAL A 767 17.39 -89.57 1.56
CA VAL A 767 16.99 -90.11 2.86
C VAL A 767 16.59 -91.58 2.76
N LYS A 768 16.89 -92.36 3.80
CA LYS A 768 16.36 -93.72 3.95
C LYS A 768 15.04 -93.65 4.69
N GLY A 769 13.99 -94.23 4.11
CA GLY A 769 12.64 -94.17 4.65
C GLY A 769 11.79 -93.08 4.01
N ASN A 770 10.69 -92.74 4.68
CA ASN A 770 9.59 -91.96 4.13
C ASN A 770 9.55 -90.49 4.59
N THR A 771 10.52 -90.04 5.38
CA THR A 771 10.55 -88.66 5.92
C THR A 771 11.92 -88.04 5.74
N ALA A 772 11.96 -86.83 5.20
CA ALA A 772 13.15 -86.03 4.99
C ALA A 772 13.10 -84.75 5.82
N SER A 773 14.02 -84.63 6.77
CA SER A 773 14.29 -83.39 7.50
C SER A 773 15.35 -82.58 6.76
N THR A 774 15.06 -81.38 6.29
CA THR A 774 16.07 -80.49 5.68
C THR A 774 15.89 -79.04 6.16
N GLN A 775 16.77 -78.14 5.73
CA GLN A 775 16.71 -76.72 6.05
C GLN A 775 16.74 -75.89 4.76
N ILE A 776 15.93 -74.83 4.73
CA ILE A 776 16.08 -73.78 3.73
C ILE A 776 16.95 -72.68 4.34
N TYR A 777 17.98 -72.26 3.61
CA TYR A 777 18.93 -71.23 3.99
C TYR A 777 18.64 -69.94 3.22
N PHE A 778 18.65 -68.81 3.91
CA PHE A 778 18.74 -67.49 3.32
C PHE A 778 20.20 -67.09 3.28
N GLU A 779 20.75 -66.89 2.10
CA GLU A 779 22.18 -66.69 1.91
C GLU A 779 22.47 -65.38 1.15
N VAL A 780 23.69 -64.87 1.30
CA VAL A 780 24.21 -63.69 0.60
C VAL A 780 25.48 -64.07 -0.13
N TYR A 781 25.65 -63.56 -1.35
CA TYR A 781 26.86 -63.76 -2.13
C TYR A 781 27.97 -62.77 -1.73
N ASP A 782 29.17 -63.29 -1.51
CA ASP A 782 30.41 -62.53 -1.39
C ASP A 782 31.62 -63.37 -1.84
N SER A 783 32.22 -63.00 -2.97
CA SER A 783 33.43 -63.67 -3.45
C SER A 783 34.70 -63.25 -2.71
N ASN A 784 34.65 -62.21 -1.88
CA ASN A 784 35.80 -61.61 -1.22
C ASN A 784 35.58 -61.60 0.30
N ALA A 785 35.99 -62.66 1.01
CA ALA A 785 35.85 -62.76 2.47
C ALA A 785 36.55 -61.63 3.28
N SER A 786 37.33 -60.77 2.62
CA SER A 786 38.00 -59.60 3.17
C SER A 786 37.31 -58.25 2.88
N ASP A 787 36.18 -58.22 2.16
CA ASP A 787 35.39 -57.00 1.89
C ASP A 787 34.68 -56.55 3.20
N PRO A 788 34.59 -55.24 3.53
CA PRO A 788 34.04 -54.72 4.80
C PRO A 788 32.50 -54.83 4.90
N GLY A 789 31.88 -55.64 4.02
CA GLY A 789 30.48 -56.04 4.11
C GLY A 789 30.32 -57.08 5.19
N ASN A 790 30.16 -56.64 6.44
CA ASN A 790 30.03 -57.47 7.64
C ASN A 790 28.87 -58.49 7.55
N ILE A 791 29.04 -59.56 6.76
CA ILE A 791 28.11 -60.69 6.66
C ILE A 791 28.40 -61.58 7.86
N GLU A 792 27.50 -61.50 8.85
CA GLU A 792 27.53 -62.37 10.01
C GLU A 792 26.94 -63.72 9.58
N GLY A 793 27.80 -64.70 9.29
CA GLY A 793 27.36 -66.00 8.77
C GLY A 793 28.49 -66.96 8.44
N SER A 794 28.23 -68.25 8.56
CA SER A 794 29.12 -69.28 8.00
C SER A 794 28.95 -69.36 6.49
N GLU A 795 30.04 -69.69 5.79
CA GLU A 795 29.97 -70.02 4.37
C GLU A 795 29.02 -71.22 4.15
N SER A 796 28.32 -71.19 3.02
CA SER A 796 27.38 -72.19 2.59
C SER A 796 28.13 -73.50 2.36
N LEU A 797 27.59 -74.57 2.94
CA LEU A 797 28.12 -75.92 2.71
C LEU A 797 27.87 -76.42 1.27
N LEU A 798 27.03 -75.72 0.50
CA LEU A 798 26.57 -76.16 -0.82
C LEU A 798 27.31 -75.50 -1.96
N THR A 799 27.67 -74.22 -1.81
CA THR A 799 28.39 -73.51 -2.86
C THR A 799 29.34 -72.47 -2.27
N PRO A 800 30.58 -72.40 -2.75
CA PRO A 800 31.53 -71.38 -2.28
C PRO A 800 31.02 -69.97 -2.57
N HIS A 801 31.50 -69.01 -1.78
CA HIS A 801 31.16 -67.57 -1.87
C HIS A 801 29.72 -67.20 -1.51
N TRP A 802 28.95 -68.12 -0.94
CA TRP A 802 27.64 -67.81 -0.37
C TRP A 802 27.70 -67.98 1.13
N PHE A 803 27.09 -67.09 1.90
CA PHE A 803 27.14 -67.10 3.35
C PHE A 803 25.73 -67.03 3.92
N VAL A 804 25.43 -67.81 4.96
CA VAL A 804 24.12 -67.79 5.62
C VAL A 804 23.89 -66.42 6.24
N ASN A 805 22.84 -65.71 5.86
CA ASN A 805 22.51 -64.41 6.44
C ASN A 805 21.80 -64.58 7.78
N THR A 806 22.57 -64.65 8.86
CA THR A 806 22.00 -64.82 10.21
C THR A 806 21.12 -63.65 10.66
N LYS A 807 21.26 -62.48 10.02
CA LYS A 807 20.40 -61.30 10.25
C LYS A 807 19.03 -61.42 9.58
N HIS A 808 18.81 -62.41 8.71
CA HIS A 808 17.49 -62.70 8.17
C HIS A 808 16.68 -63.50 9.20
N ASN A 809 15.88 -62.82 10.01
CA ASN A 809 15.11 -63.41 11.11
C ASN A 809 13.60 -63.08 11.06
N SER A 810 13.13 -62.48 9.97
CA SER A 810 11.74 -62.04 9.82
C SER A 810 11.29 -62.10 8.37
N THR A 811 10.05 -62.52 8.15
CA THR A 811 9.41 -62.55 6.83
C THR A 811 9.27 -61.17 6.18
N ALA A 812 9.39 -60.08 6.95
CA ALA A 812 9.43 -58.71 6.43
C ALA A 812 10.68 -58.44 5.57
N LEU A 813 11.76 -59.21 5.76
CA LEU A 813 13.00 -59.11 4.98
C LEU A 813 12.94 -59.92 3.66
N GLY A 814 11.86 -60.68 3.48
CA GLY A 814 11.68 -61.65 2.42
C GLY A 814 11.10 -62.93 3.01
N GLN A 815 10.19 -63.56 2.29
CA GLN A 815 9.50 -64.76 2.75
C GLN A 815 9.47 -65.82 1.67
N ILE A 816 9.27 -67.06 2.11
CA ILE A 816 8.92 -68.19 1.26
C ILE A 816 7.40 -68.32 1.30
N PHE A 817 6.76 -68.17 0.14
CA PHE A 817 5.32 -68.20 0.01
C PHE A 817 4.78 -69.63 0.05
N ASN A 818 5.42 -70.53 -0.68
CA ASN A 818 5.09 -71.96 -0.69
C ASN A 818 6.24 -72.79 -1.24
N LEU A 819 6.11 -74.11 -1.06
CA LEU A 819 6.87 -75.13 -1.77
C LEU A 819 5.90 -75.85 -2.70
N SER A 820 6.33 -76.18 -3.92
CA SER A 820 5.53 -76.91 -4.90
C SER A 820 6.34 -77.99 -5.60
N LEU A 821 5.71 -79.11 -5.97
CA LEU A 821 6.37 -80.12 -6.80
C LEU A 821 6.40 -79.72 -8.28
N LYS A 822 7.56 -79.91 -8.92
CA LYS A 822 7.68 -79.76 -10.38
C LYS A 822 7.13 -81.02 -11.06
N SER A 823 5.91 -80.91 -11.60
CA SER A 823 5.17 -81.94 -12.34
C SER A 823 5.99 -82.56 -13.50
N PRO A 824 5.77 -83.85 -13.90
CA PRO A 824 4.49 -84.53 -13.81
C PRO A 824 4.52 -86.05 -13.52
N VAL A 825 4.68 -86.50 -12.27
CA VAL A 825 4.20 -87.85 -11.90
C VAL A 825 3.93 -87.94 -10.38
N ASN A 826 2.66 -88.11 -10.01
CA ASN A 826 2.18 -88.45 -8.67
C ASN A 826 2.48 -87.45 -7.52
N SER A 827 1.98 -86.21 -7.64
CA SER A 827 2.05 -85.21 -6.56
C SER A 827 1.33 -85.62 -5.26
N SER A 828 0.45 -86.62 -5.31
CA SER A 828 -0.32 -87.09 -4.15
C SER A 828 0.50 -87.87 -3.11
N PHE A 829 1.71 -88.31 -3.43
CA PHE A 829 2.53 -89.09 -2.50
C PHE A 829 3.51 -88.26 -1.70
N VAL A 830 3.79 -87.00 -2.06
CA VAL A 830 4.70 -86.15 -1.29
C VAL A 830 3.91 -85.11 -0.54
N ASN A 831 3.98 -85.12 0.79
CA ASN A 831 3.42 -84.06 1.61
C ASN A 831 4.51 -83.02 1.89
N LEU A 832 4.29 -81.81 1.37
CA LEU A 832 5.10 -80.64 1.65
C LEU A 832 4.59 -79.95 2.93
N PRO A 833 5.46 -79.25 3.68
CA PRO A 833 5.04 -78.48 4.85
C PRO A 833 4.02 -77.40 4.44
N PRO A 834 3.03 -77.09 5.29
CA PRO A 834 2.10 -75.99 5.03
C PRO A 834 2.86 -74.66 5.03
N SER A 835 2.33 -73.65 4.33
CA SER A 835 2.96 -72.31 4.26
C SER A 835 3.16 -71.65 5.63
N SER A 836 2.31 -71.97 6.62
CA SER A 836 2.48 -71.50 8.00
C SER A 836 3.80 -71.95 8.62
N ALA A 837 4.30 -73.14 8.29
CA ALA A 837 5.59 -73.65 8.76
C ALA A 837 6.79 -72.93 8.13
N LEU A 838 6.58 -72.18 7.05
CA LEU A 838 7.62 -71.42 6.34
C LEU A 838 7.80 -69.98 6.87
N SER A 839 7.04 -69.61 7.90
CA SER A 839 7.06 -68.25 8.47
C SER A 839 8.05 -68.07 9.63
N THR A 840 8.51 -69.17 10.25
CA THR A 840 9.40 -69.12 11.42
C THR A 840 10.86 -69.17 10.97
N ILE A 841 11.48 -67.99 10.82
CA ILE A 841 12.86 -67.87 10.38
C ILE A 841 13.76 -67.67 11.60
N THR A 842 14.75 -68.54 11.79
CA THR A 842 15.72 -68.43 12.87
C THR A 842 17.13 -68.37 12.30
N ALA A 843 17.82 -67.26 12.53
CA ALA A 843 19.20 -67.02 12.10
C ALA A 843 19.47 -67.39 10.62
N GLY A 844 18.59 -66.95 9.71
CA GLY A 844 18.72 -67.22 8.28
C GLY A 844 18.34 -68.64 7.85
N THR A 845 17.65 -69.42 8.69
CA THR A 845 17.23 -70.79 8.37
C THR A 845 15.75 -71.05 8.66
N ILE A 846 15.15 -71.95 7.89
CA ILE A 846 13.83 -72.54 8.14
C ILE A 846 13.97 -74.07 8.13
N PRO A 847 13.71 -74.78 9.25
CA PRO A 847 13.65 -76.23 9.25
C PRO A 847 12.35 -76.70 8.57
N ILE A 848 12.46 -77.66 7.65
CA ILE A 848 11.32 -78.26 6.97
C ILE A 848 11.33 -79.79 7.06
N GLN A 849 10.14 -80.37 7.13
CA GLN A 849 9.91 -81.82 7.04
C GLN A 849 9.08 -82.12 5.80
N ILE A 850 9.54 -83.05 4.98
CA ILE A 850 8.85 -83.50 3.78
C ILE A 850 8.67 -85.01 3.88
N SER A 851 7.46 -85.51 3.65
CA SER A 851 7.16 -86.93 3.76
C SER A 851 6.69 -87.53 2.44
N TYR A 852 6.97 -88.81 2.24
CA TYR A 852 6.59 -89.60 1.07
C TYR A 852 5.72 -90.79 1.47
N SER A 853 4.48 -90.86 1.02
CA SER A 853 3.53 -91.94 1.33
C SER A 853 3.47 -93.04 0.27
N GLY A 854 4.30 -92.96 -0.78
CA GLY A 854 4.29 -93.93 -1.88
C GLY A 854 5.13 -95.18 -1.59
N THR A 855 5.02 -96.16 -2.49
CA THR A 855 5.65 -97.49 -2.37
C THR A 855 6.79 -97.72 -3.36
N ILE A 856 7.05 -96.78 -4.27
CA ILE A 856 8.08 -96.90 -5.31
C ILE A 856 9.36 -96.25 -4.79
N TYR A 857 10.46 -96.99 -4.80
CA TYR A 857 11.77 -96.51 -4.36
C TYR A 857 12.85 -96.92 -5.39
N PRO A 858 13.85 -96.08 -5.69
CA PRO A 858 13.99 -94.69 -5.25
C PRO A 858 12.90 -93.78 -5.82
N TYR A 859 12.39 -92.85 -5.02
CA TYR A 859 11.47 -91.81 -5.49
C TYR A 859 12.17 -90.45 -5.47
N HIS A 860 12.14 -89.77 -6.61
CA HIS A 860 12.76 -88.46 -6.80
C HIS A 860 11.67 -87.38 -6.77
N ALA A 861 11.75 -86.48 -5.80
CA ALA A 861 10.85 -85.35 -5.65
C ALA A 861 11.62 -84.05 -5.94
N LEU A 862 11.32 -83.42 -7.08
CA LEU A 862 11.84 -82.09 -7.43
C LEU A 862 10.91 -81.02 -6.87
N ILE A 863 11.40 -80.25 -5.91
CA ILE A 863 10.62 -79.26 -5.15
C ILE A 863 11.08 -77.86 -5.54
N GLU A 864 10.14 -76.99 -5.84
CA GLU A 864 10.37 -75.58 -6.17
C GLU A 864 10.03 -74.70 -4.98
N ILE A 865 10.97 -73.83 -4.60
CA ILE A 865 10.82 -72.81 -3.58
C ILE A 865 10.31 -71.54 -4.25
N ASN A 866 9.08 -71.14 -3.93
CA ASN A 866 8.55 -69.84 -4.31
C ASN A 866 8.80 -68.83 -3.19
N ALA A 867 9.65 -67.84 -3.45
CA ALA A 867 10.07 -66.85 -2.46
C ALA A 867 9.97 -65.44 -3.01
N SER A 868 10.20 -64.46 -2.14
CA SER A 868 10.31 -63.05 -2.52
C SER A 868 11.34 -62.88 -3.64
N SER A 869 11.03 -62.05 -4.65
CA SER A 869 11.78 -62.01 -5.91
C SER A 869 13.27 -61.65 -5.76
N TRP A 870 13.63 -60.90 -4.71
CA TRP A 870 15.01 -60.56 -4.34
C TRP A 870 15.79 -61.70 -3.67
N LEU A 871 15.18 -62.87 -3.49
CA LEU A 871 15.79 -64.09 -2.97
C LEU A 871 15.86 -65.20 -4.02
N ILE A 872 15.42 -64.95 -5.26
CA ILE A 872 15.51 -65.93 -6.33
C ILE A 872 16.84 -65.74 -7.07
N TYR A 873 17.66 -66.78 -7.07
CA TYR A 873 18.89 -66.88 -7.84
C TYR A 873 18.84 -68.16 -8.66
N ASN A 874 19.14 -68.07 -9.95
CA ASN A 874 19.28 -69.21 -10.82
C ASN A 874 20.39 -68.93 -11.81
N LYS A 875 21.50 -69.65 -11.75
CA LYS A 875 22.66 -69.39 -12.64
C LYS A 875 22.32 -69.46 -14.14
N PHE A 876 21.25 -70.17 -14.51
CA PHE A 876 20.92 -70.49 -15.91
C PHE A 876 19.66 -69.79 -16.43
N ASP A 877 18.84 -69.16 -15.58
CA ASP A 877 17.56 -68.55 -15.99
C ASP A 877 17.28 -67.20 -15.30
N GLN A 878 17.42 -66.11 -16.06
CA GLN A 878 17.23 -64.75 -15.57
C GLN A 878 15.77 -64.45 -15.22
N ASN A 879 14.85 -65.24 -15.77
CA ASN A 879 13.42 -65.09 -15.58
C ASN A 879 12.87 -65.99 -14.47
N ALA A 880 13.73 -66.77 -13.80
CA ALA A 880 13.34 -67.71 -12.76
C ALA A 880 12.43 -67.07 -11.71
N THR A 881 11.29 -67.71 -11.43
CA THR A 881 10.36 -67.31 -10.37
C THR A 881 10.48 -68.18 -9.12
N THR A 882 11.13 -69.33 -9.24
CA THR A 882 11.34 -70.30 -8.16
C THR A 882 12.77 -70.83 -8.18
N VAL A 883 13.21 -71.43 -7.06
CA VAL A 883 14.50 -72.13 -6.94
C VAL A 883 14.24 -73.62 -6.65
N PRO A 884 14.74 -74.55 -7.47
CA PRO A 884 14.50 -75.98 -7.25
C PRO A 884 15.53 -76.61 -6.30
N PHE A 885 15.13 -77.69 -5.61
CA PHE A 885 16.01 -78.66 -4.96
C PHE A 885 15.37 -80.06 -5.00
N GLU A 886 16.17 -81.10 -4.86
CA GLU A 886 15.74 -82.49 -5.01
C GLU A 886 15.79 -83.27 -3.70
N ILE A 887 14.74 -84.05 -3.41
CA ILE A 887 14.76 -85.07 -2.37
C ILE A 887 14.61 -86.45 -3.00
N THR A 888 15.55 -87.35 -2.71
CA THR A 888 15.48 -88.76 -3.08
C THR A 888 15.11 -89.61 -1.86
N PHE A 889 13.96 -90.26 -1.91
CA PHE A 889 13.54 -91.24 -0.90
C PHE A 889 14.03 -92.63 -1.31
N MET A 890 14.78 -93.28 -0.43
CA MET A 890 15.29 -94.64 -0.60
C MET A 890 14.52 -95.61 0.27
N SER A 891 14.33 -96.85 -0.22
CA SER A 891 13.69 -97.90 0.58
C SER A 891 14.42 -98.08 1.91
N GLY A 892 13.66 -98.18 3.01
CA GLY A 892 14.19 -98.53 4.32
C GLY A 892 14.70 -99.98 4.42
N THR A 893 14.37 -100.83 3.44
CA THR A 893 14.80 -102.23 3.38
C THR A 893 16.00 -102.41 2.43
N LYS A 894 16.92 -103.31 2.79
CA LYS A 894 18.18 -103.54 2.07
C LYS A 894 17.96 -103.74 0.56
N TRP A 895 18.77 -103.03 -0.23
CA TRP A 895 18.97 -103.13 -1.68
C TRP A 895 18.63 -104.52 -2.25
N LYS A 896 17.62 -104.63 -3.14
CA LYS A 896 17.51 -105.74 -4.10
C LYS A 896 17.94 -105.17 -5.45
N GLY A 897 19.08 -105.66 -5.95
CA GLY A 897 19.74 -105.11 -7.14
C GLY A 897 18.87 -105.12 -8.40
N PHE A 898 19.14 -104.16 -9.27
CA PHE A 898 18.54 -104.01 -10.59
C PHE A 898 19.12 -105.07 -11.54
N GLY A 899 18.35 -106.12 -11.83
CA GLY A 899 18.70 -107.16 -12.79
C GLY A 899 17.47 -107.99 -13.15
N GLY A 900 16.77 -107.60 -14.22
CA GLY A 900 15.58 -108.29 -14.71
C GLY A 900 15.16 -107.81 -16.09
N SER A 901 15.77 -108.43 -17.12
CA SER A 901 15.28 -108.64 -18.50
C SER A 901 14.53 -107.52 -19.23
N PHE A 902 15.23 -106.84 -20.14
CA PHE A 902 14.62 -106.26 -21.34
C PHE A 902 14.70 -107.31 -22.47
N GLU A 903 13.57 -107.92 -22.82
CA GLU A 903 13.38 -108.56 -24.12
C GLU A 903 12.30 -107.79 -24.92
N ASN A 904 12.76 -107.26 -26.06
CA ASN A 904 12.05 -107.00 -27.33
C ASN A 904 10.65 -106.36 -27.34
N ASN A 905 10.59 -105.08 -27.72
CA ASN A 905 9.91 -104.70 -28.97
C ASN A 905 10.40 -103.33 -29.50
N THR A 906 10.83 -103.34 -30.75
CA THR A 906 11.36 -102.20 -31.51
C THR A 906 10.25 -101.32 -32.11
N SER A 907 10.30 -100.01 -31.88
CA SER A 907 10.22 -98.98 -32.93
C SER A 907 10.61 -97.60 -32.37
N GLU A 908 11.11 -96.75 -33.26
CA GLU A 908 12.08 -95.68 -33.04
C GLU A 908 11.52 -94.37 -32.45
N ASN A 909 12.47 -93.54 -31.96
CA ASN A 909 12.40 -92.10 -31.72
C ASN A 909 11.64 -91.57 -30.49
N ARG A 910 12.39 -91.45 -29.38
CA ARG A 910 12.54 -90.21 -28.57
C ARG A 910 13.58 -90.43 -27.45
N LEU A 911 14.86 -90.30 -27.81
CA LEU A 911 15.90 -89.99 -26.83
C LEU A 911 15.73 -88.53 -26.42
N ASN A 912 15.12 -88.26 -25.27
CA ASN A 912 15.31 -87.07 -24.44
C ASN A 912 14.43 -87.16 -23.19
N GLN A 913 14.88 -87.92 -22.19
CA GLN A 913 14.50 -87.79 -20.77
C GLN A 913 15.34 -88.78 -19.94
N LYS A 914 16.60 -88.41 -19.68
CA LYS A 914 17.34 -88.89 -18.50
C LYS A 914 17.73 -87.64 -17.72
N PRO A 915 17.47 -87.55 -16.40
CA PRO A 915 18.12 -86.54 -15.59
C PRO A 915 19.63 -86.84 -15.57
N LEU A 916 20.42 -85.86 -16.00
CA LEU A 916 21.88 -85.90 -15.92
C LEU A 916 22.26 -85.83 -14.44
N GLN A 917 22.73 -86.94 -13.90
CA GLN A 917 23.44 -86.97 -12.63
C GLN A 917 24.75 -86.19 -12.81
N ARG A 918 24.91 -85.08 -12.08
CA ARG A 918 26.15 -84.31 -12.06
C ARG A 918 27.18 -85.10 -11.25
N ILE A 919 28.22 -85.58 -11.90
CA ILE A 919 29.44 -86.05 -11.24
C ILE A 919 30.28 -84.78 -10.99
N GLU A 920 30.46 -84.42 -9.72
CA GLU A 920 31.40 -83.37 -9.31
C GLU A 920 32.82 -83.98 -9.25
N TRP A 921 33.79 -83.29 -9.87
CA TRP A 921 35.22 -83.52 -9.69
C TRP A 921 35.76 -82.50 -8.69
#